data_AF-A0AAN9AD63-F1
#
_entry.id   AF-A0AAN9AD63-F1
#
_cell.length_a   1.000
_cell.length_b   1.000
_cell.length_c   1.000
_cell.angle_alpha   90.00
_cell.angle_beta   90.00
_cell.angle_gamma   90.00
#
_symmetry.space_group_name_H-M   'P 1'
#
loop_
_entity.id
_entity.type
_entity.pdbx_description
1 polymer ?
#
loop_
_entity_poly.entity_id
_entity_poly.type
_entity_poly.pdbx_seq_one_letter_code
_entity_poly.pdbx_strand_id
1 'polypeptide(L)'
;MYIFDTKVHFLREGTELTEADFSGGGTNITAALKTLRSEVESCEHRYVRVFIITDGGHGAGEPFPETEILKMIPPQGKTISVYLLGIGNYFPVNYSIDIRSHLHNGNANVPSMYWAKEYEDAVTQLGCISDDLNSALMTLELNTEMFVLPNLDKMSTFYLGEWLYFEGHPDDITTLQFKVNEGEFQSIPKSWKPVTAKHLLEEVFRQWNSILIQQHRKKARVPHETFDLMESLFAYQINEMKAAVPQGNDVKTRLNKKHIVSYESEFRALKNRGQNLICIEDKFSNELELADTILKTTITKTKYDTKNLKLKGHGIEEYEEDVKAFKKIYESKKKDILALPAPLPEECCSVTISSTLSDLQDPNFHLLLLENKFELEKSFSISGIPIYAPIHDSSQINPWTLRIKNVLVTPYSILSQQVLEMSGSVDENSVGSSDGDIILQQDNEKTRFNAIVPIVPSRAIGVLKPLILSNIYAMMATFAILKNPHIIDYNAHIAALGCVWLKTVVQFPLSNRPEFAKDRLKNVVATSSVYMGRPSIKCYVDALFEKPKQALMTESTEEFGGKTLKCESLIKPVFFIYLCKDKFSSQQIINLLKLMLYEFLGRCISSIRPSEEKESGSHSPFTYFFCEDLADAEKRKQCLEKHCK
;
A
#
# COMPACT_ATOMS: atom_id res chain seq x y z
N MET A 1 22.75 -31.19 -15.41
CA MET A 1 21.46 -30.91 -14.73
C MET A 1 21.08 -32.12 -13.89
N TYR A 2 20.71 -31.90 -12.63
CA TYR A 2 20.31 -32.95 -11.69
C TYR A 2 18.88 -32.70 -11.23
N ILE A 3 18.13 -33.78 -11.06
CA ILE A 3 16.84 -33.77 -10.37
C ILE A 3 16.94 -34.60 -9.10
N PHE A 4 16.15 -34.25 -8.10
CA PHE A 4 16.13 -34.98 -6.85
C PHE A 4 14.69 -35.21 -6.41
N ASP A 5 14.33 -36.49 -6.30
CA ASP A 5 13.11 -36.96 -5.65
C ASP A 5 13.46 -37.75 -4.38
N THR A 6 13.03 -39.00 -4.25
CA THR A 6 13.63 -39.99 -3.34
C THR A 6 15.12 -40.25 -3.59
N LYS A 7 15.60 -40.08 -4.83
CA LYS A 7 16.99 -40.24 -5.25
C LYS A 7 17.43 -39.06 -6.12
N VAL A 8 18.75 -38.90 -6.29
CA VAL A 8 19.33 -37.91 -7.19
C VAL A 8 19.65 -38.58 -8.53
N HIS A 9 19.14 -37.99 -9.60
CA HIS A 9 19.36 -38.46 -10.96
C HIS A 9 20.07 -37.39 -11.78
N PHE A 10 21.19 -37.76 -12.39
CA PHE A 10 21.75 -36.99 -13.48
C PHE A 10 20.88 -37.20 -14.72
N LEU A 11 20.33 -36.12 -15.27
CA LEU A 11 19.51 -36.19 -16.48
C LEU A 11 20.35 -36.05 -17.73
N ARG A 12 21.00 -34.90 -17.87
CA ARG A 12 21.81 -34.53 -19.05
C ARG A 12 22.69 -33.32 -18.79
N GLU A 13 23.63 -33.10 -19.69
CA GLU A 13 24.27 -31.80 -19.93
C GLU A 13 23.36 -30.96 -20.83
N GLY A 14 23.06 -29.71 -20.44
CA GLY A 14 22.16 -28.82 -21.20
C GLY A 14 21.54 -27.72 -20.33
N THR A 15 20.93 -26.72 -20.99
CA THR A 15 20.39 -25.50 -20.36
C THR A 15 18.87 -25.41 -20.31
N GLU A 16 18.15 -26.33 -20.97
CA GLU A 16 16.69 -26.30 -21.09
C GLU A 16 16.03 -27.34 -20.18
N LEU A 17 14.90 -26.97 -19.57
CA LEU A 17 14.01 -27.85 -18.80
C LEU A 17 12.81 -28.24 -19.67
N THR A 18 12.42 -29.52 -19.61
CA THR A 18 11.23 -30.06 -20.28
C THR A 18 10.32 -30.75 -19.24
N GLU A 19 9.02 -30.87 -19.52
CA GLU A 19 8.09 -31.52 -18.58
C GLU A 19 8.49 -32.98 -18.23
N ALA A 20 9.17 -33.66 -19.15
CA ALA A 20 9.67 -35.02 -18.94
C ALA A 20 10.84 -35.10 -17.94
N ASP A 21 11.44 -33.97 -17.58
CA ASP A 21 12.53 -33.90 -16.61
C ASP A 21 12.03 -33.93 -15.16
N PHE A 22 10.74 -33.80 -14.89
CA PHE A 22 10.19 -33.76 -13.53
C PHE A 22 9.67 -35.13 -13.10
N SER A 23 10.15 -35.62 -11.96
CA SER A 23 9.69 -36.85 -11.31
C SER A 23 9.03 -36.55 -9.95
N GLY A 24 8.14 -37.45 -9.50
CA GLY A 24 7.46 -37.35 -8.20
C GLY A 24 7.80 -38.53 -7.29
N GLY A 25 7.63 -38.38 -5.98
CA GLY A 25 7.80 -39.49 -5.02
C GLY A 25 8.36 -39.11 -3.64
N GLY A 26 8.88 -37.88 -3.48
CA GLY A 26 9.43 -37.35 -2.23
C GLY A 26 10.57 -36.35 -2.50
N THR A 27 11.14 -35.72 -1.48
CA THR A 27 12.20 -34.72 -1.64
C THR A 27 13.41 -35.05 -0.75
N ASN A 28 14.46 -35.63 -1.33
CA ASN A 28 15.68 -36.04 -0.63
C ASN A 28 16.77 -34.97 -0.72
N ILE A 29 16.59 -33.90 0.05
CA ILE A 29 17.52 -32.77 0.11
C ILE A 29 18.95 -33.23 0.49
N THR A 30 19.11 -34.13 1.45
CA THR A 30 20.42 -34.64 1.88
C THR A 30 21.22 -35.25 0.73
N ALA A 31 20.59 -36.13 -0.06
CA ALA A 31 21.26 -36.73 -1.21
C ALA A 31 21.61 -35.67 -2.26
N ALA A 32 20.71 -34.71 -2.50
CA ALA A 32 20.96 -33.60 -3.42
C ALA A 32 22.18 -32.77 -3.00
N LEU A 33 22.29 -32.44 -1.70
CA LEU A 33 23.42 -31.68 -1.15
C LEU A 33 24.73 -32.46 -1.22
N LYS A 34 24.69 -33.77 -0.98
CA LYS A 34 25.87 -34.64 -1.12
C LYS A 34 26.38 -34.67 -2.57
N THR A 35 25.48 -34.82 -3.54
CA THR A 35 25.82 -34.75 -4.97
C THR A 35 26.36 -33.37 -5.31
N LEU A 36 25.68 -32.31 -4.88
CA LEU A 36 26.09 -30.93 -5.12
C LEU A 36 27.49 -30.64 -4.59
N ARG A 37 27.81 -31.06 -3.36
CA ARG A 37 29.17 -30.92 -2.81
C ARG A 37 30.19 -31.64 -3.70
N SER A 38 29.91 -32.89 -4.06
CA SER A 38 30.80 -33.69 -4.91
C SER A 38 31.06 -33.02 -6.26
N GLU A 39 30.03 -32.48 -6.90
CA GLU A 39 30.15 -31.77 -8.20
C GLU A 39 30.90 -30.45 -8.06
N VAL A 40 30.66 -29.70 -6.98
CA VAL A 40 31.41 -28.46 -6.70
C VAL A 40 32.89 -28.77 -6.44
N GLU A 41 33.20 -29.83 -5.70
CA GLU A 41 34.58 -30.28 -5.43
C GLU A 41 35.28 -30.71 -6.71
N SER A 42 34.63 -31.52 -7.57
CA SER A 42 35.19 -32.05 -8.81
C SER A 42 35.28 -31.05 -9.96
N CYS A 43 34.49 -29.96 -9.94
CA CYS A 43 34.46 -28.98 -11.03
C CYS A 43 35.83 -28.31 -11.25
N GLU A 44 36.37 -28.32 -12.47
CA GLU A 44 37.67 -27.69 -12.77
C GLU A 44 37.59 -26.16 -12.86
N HIS A 45 36.39 -25.60 -13.00
CA HIS A 45 36.20 -24.17 -13.15
C HIS A 45 36.38 -23.41 -11.83
N ARG A 46 37.09 -22.28 -11.91
CA ARG A 46 37.28 -21.35 -10.79
C ARG A 46 35.96 -20.73 -10.31
N TYR A 47 35.07 -20.41 -11.23
CA TYR A 47 33.78 -19.76 -10.94
C TYR A 47 32.65 -20.76 -11.09
N VAL A 48 31.99 -21.09 -9.99
CA VAL A 48 30.91 -22.08 -9.94
C VAL A 48 29.61 -21.37 -9.56
N ARG A 49 28.53 -21.70 -10.27
CA ARG A 49 27.18 -21.22 -9.96
C ARG A 49 26.29 -22.38 -9.63
N VAL A 50 25.60 -22.25 -8.52
CA VAL A 50 24.73 -23.28 -7.98
C VAL A 50 23.32 -22.73 -7.96
N PHE A 51 22.41 -23.41 -8.66
CA PHE A 51 20.99 -23.13 -8.68
C PHE A 51 20.25 -24.27 -7.99
N ILE A 52 19.47 -23.95 -6.98
CA ILE A 52 18.63 -24.91 -6.25
C ILE A 52 17.20 -24.38 -6.29
N ILE A 53 16.28 -25.21 -6.77
CA ILE A 53 14.85 -24.90 -6.85
C ILE A 53 14.12 -26.02 -6.12
N THR A 54 13.25 -25.67 -5.18
CA THR A 54 12.48 -26.67 -4.42
C THR A 54 11.19 -26.07 -3.84
N ASP A 55 10.16 -26.89 -3.77
CA ASP A 55 8.84 -26.53 -3.25
C ASP A 55 8.50 -27.19 -1.90
N GLY A 56 9.36 -28.08 -1.41
CA GLY A 56 9.07 -28.94 -0.26
C GLY A 56 10.27 -29.26 0.62
N GLY A 57 9.98 -29.65 1.86
CA GLY A 57 10.96 -30.04 2.87
C GLY A 57 11.54 -31.45 2.66
N HIS A 58 12.55 -31.79 3.45
CA HIS A 58 13.20 -33.10 3.38
C HIS A 58 12.27 -34.23 3.82
N GLY A 59 12.07 -35.24 2.95
CA GLY A 59 11.15 -36.36 3.18
C GLY A 59 11.81 -37.75 3.24
N ALA A 60 13.14 -37.85 3.37
CA ALA A 60 13.86 -39.12 3.22
C ALA A 60 14.45 -39.72 4.52
N GLY A 61 14.12 -39.15 5.69
CA GLY A 61 14.62 -39.62 6.99
C GLY A 61 16.11 -39.35 7.20
N GLU A 62 16.75 -40.04 8.15
CA GLU A 62 18.20 -39.85 8.36
C GLU A 62 19.05 -40.34 7.18
N PRO A 63 20.18 -39.67 6.86
CA PRO A 63 20.73 -38.51 7.55
C PRO A 63 20.04 -37.19 7.17
N PHE A 64 19.86 -36.31 8.17
CA PHE A 64 19.23 -35.02 7.96
C PHE A 64 20.14 -34.03 7.20
N PRO A 65 19.56 -33.10 6.40
CA PRO A 65 20.32 -32.17 5.55
C PRO A 65 21.43 -31.39 6.27
N GLU A 66 21.22 -30.99 7.52
CA GLU A 66 22.17 -30.23 8.35
C GLU A 66 23.55 -30.90 8.41
N THR A 67 23.58 -32.24 8.47
CA THR A 67 24.82 -33.01 8.54
C THR A 67 25.67 -32.88 7.27
N GLU A 68 25.03 -32.72 6.11
CA GLU A 68 25.73 -32.48 4.85
C GLU A 68 26.05 -31.00 4.66
N ILE A 69 25.16 -30.09 5.09
CA ILE A 69 25.37 -28.64 5.00
C ILE A 69 26.66 -28.20 5.72
N LEU A 70 26.91 -28.73 6.91
CA LEU A 70 28.12 -28.42 7.68
C LEU A 70 29.42 -28.80 6.95
N LYS A 71 29.35 -29.69 5.95
CA LYS A 71 30.49 -30.14 5.14
C LYS A 71 30.65 -29.31 3.86
N MET A 72 29.72 -28.42 3.53
CA MET A 72 29.70 -27.64 2.29
C MET A 72 30.62 -26.42 2.38
N ILE A 73 31.93 -26.65 2.45
CA ILE A 73 32.93 -25.58 2.49
C ILE A 73 33.37 -25.26 1.06
N PRO A 74 33.49 -23.97 0.65
CA PRO A 74 33.98 -23.62 -0.68
C PRO A 74 35.41 -24.16 -0.86
N PRO A 75 35.70 -24.91 -1.95
CA PRO A 75 37.05 -25.39 -2.20
C PRO A 75 38.03 -24.23 -2.40
N GLN A 76 39.27 -24.42 -1.98
CA GLN A 76 40.31 -23.40 -2.09
C GLN A 76 40.47 -22.92 -3.54
N GLY A 77 40.51 -21.60 -3.73
CA GLY A 77 40.68 -20.98 -5.05
C GLY A 77 39.40 -20.93 -5.90
N LYS A 78 38.26 -21.45 -5.42
CA LYS A 78 36.97 -21.35 -6.11
C LYS A 78 36.11 -20.23 -5.55
N THR A 79 35.38 -19.58 -6.45
CA THR A 79 34.28 -18.65 -6.14
C THR A 79 32.96 -19.35 -6.46
N ILE A 80 32.06 -19.38 -5.49
CA ILE A 80 30.77 -20.05 -5.58
C ILE A 80 29.63 -19.07 -5.31
N SER A 81 28.77 -18.90 -6.30
CA SER A 81 27.52 -18.16 -6.17
C SER A 81 26.33 -19.11 -6.05
N VAL A 82 25.59 -19.02 -4.95
CA VAL A 82 24.44 -19.88 -4.67
C VAL A 82 23.15 -19.08 -4.88
N TYR A 83 22.23 -19.62 -5.67
CA TYR A 83 20.90 -19.07 -5.93
C TYR A 83 19.86 -20.12 -5.55
N LEU A 84 19.03 -19.78 -4.57
CA LEU A 84 18.02 -20.68 -3.99
C LEU A 84 16.63 -20.09 -4.18
N LEU A 85 15.80 -20.78 -4.97
CA LEU A 85 14.39 -20.43 -5.18
C LEU A 85 13.49 -21.42 -4.45
N GLY A 86 12.84 -20.94 -3.39
CA GLY A 86 11.74 -21.63 -2.73
C GLY A 86 10.41 -21.35 -3.41
N ILE A 87 9.59 -22.37 -3.59
CA ILE A 87 8.24 -22.26 -4.15
C ILE A 87 7.21 -22.79 -3.13
N GLY A 88 6.10 -22.07 -2.94
CA GLY A 88 5.04 -22.48 -2.01
C GLY A 88 5.41 -22.34 -0.53
N ASN A 89 4.61 -22.97 0.33
CA ASN A 89 4.67 -22.77 1.79
C ASN A 89 5.48 -23.83 2.55
N TYR A 90 5.95 -24.87 1.87
CA TYR A 90 6.68 -25.98 2.50
C TYR A 90 8.20 -25.92 2.25
N PHE A 91 8.68 -24.78 1.76
CA PHE A 91 10.09 -24.54 1.50
C PHE A 91 10.88 -24.45 2.82
N PRO A 92 11.93 -25.27 3.03
CA PRO A 92 12.70 -25.27 4.26
C PRO A 92 13.66 -24.08 4.32
N VAL A 93 13.19 -23.00 4.93
CA VAL A 93 13.87 -21.70 4.98
C VAL A 93 15.24 -21.80 5.65
N ASN A 94 15.34 -22.55 6.75
CA ASN A 94 16.59 -22.74 7.48
C ASN A 94 17.68 -23.35 6.59
N TYR A 95 17.35 -24.40 5.83
CA TYR A 95 18.31 -25.02 4.92
C TYR A 95 18.79 -24.05 3.85
N SER A 96 17.91 -23.19 3.32
CA SER A 96 18.32 -22.18 2.34
C SER A 96 19.40 -21.26 2.89
N ILE A 97 19.19 -20.74 4.11
CA ILE A 97 20.14 -19.85 4.76
C ILE A 97 21.43 -20.62 5.06
N ASP A 98 21.34 -21.83 5.58
CA ASP A 98 22.50 -22.59 6.02
C ASP A 98 23.35 -23.06 4.83
N ILE A 99 22.73 -23.55 3.75
CA ILE A 99 23.42 -23.92 2.50
C ILE A 99 24.17 -22.71 1.96
N ARG A 100 23.49 -21.56 1.87
CA ARG A 100 24.11 -20.34 1.39
C ARG A 100 25.25 -19.92 2.31
N SER A 101 25.00 -19.92 3.62
CA SER A 101 26.00 -19.53 4.61
C SER A 101 27.24 -20.40 4.46
N HIS A 102 27.13 -21.73 4.34
CA HIS A 102 28.30 -22.58 4.25
C HIS A 102 28.99 -22.50 2.88
N LEU A 103 28.24 -22.57 1.78
CA LEU A 103 28.82 -22.74 0.44
C LEU A 103 29.08 -21.44 -0.33
N HIS A 104 28.39 -20.34 -0.04
CA HIS A 104 28.52 -19.11 -0.80
C HIS A 104 29.75 -18.29 -0.37
N ASN A 105 30.58 -17.90 -1.33
CA ASN A 105 31.67 -16.93 -1.17
C ASN A 105 31.79 -15.98 -2.39
N GLY A 106 30.70 -15.79 -3.13
CA GLY A 106 30.59 -14.84 -4.25
C GLY A 106 30.04 -13.48 -3.82
N ASN A 107 29.45 -12.75 -4.77
CA ASN A 107 28.92 -11.39 -4.55
C ASN A 107 27.94 -11.31 -3.36
N ALA A 108 28.27 -10.49 -2.37
CA ALA A 108 27.48 -10.32 -1.15
C ALA A 108 26.10 -9.69 -1.37
N ASN A 109 25.84 -9.06 -2.52
CA ASN A 109 24.53 -8.52 -2.89
C ASN A 109 23.48 -9.58 -3.20
N VAL A 110 23.90 -10.81 -3.50
CA VAL A 110 22.94 -11.86 -3.84
C VAL A 110 22.14 -12.19 -2.55
N PRO A 111 20.79 -12.10 -2.58
CA PRO A 111 19.93 -12.36 -1.44
C PRO A 111 20.10 -13.73 -0.80
N SER A 112 19.81 -13.82 0.51
CA SER A 112 19.89 -15.08 1.25
C SER A 112 18.94 -16.18 0.76
N MET A 113 17.82 -15.79 0.15
CA MET A 113 16.85 -16.68 -0.47
C MET A 113 15.98 -15.90 -1.46
N TYR A 114 15.44 -16.58 -2.47
CA TYR A 114 14.34 -16.10 -3.29
C TYR A 114 13.10 -16.94 -2.96
N TRP A 115 11.94 -16.31 -2.79
CA TRP A 115 10.73 -17.02 -2.38
C TRP A 115 9.51 -16.60 -3.18
N ALA A 116 8.88 -17.59 -3.80
CA ALA A 116 7.61 -17.46 -4.50
C ALA A 116 6.53 -18.18 -3.69
N LYS A 117 5.76 -17.43 -2.88
CA LYS A 117 4.64 -17.99 -2.09
C LYS A 117 3.56 -18.59 -3.00
N GLU A 118 3.36 -18.01 -4.17
CA GLU A 118 2.45 -18.46 -5.21
C GLU A 118 3.23 -18.76 -6.49
N TYR A 119 2.73 -19.70 -7.31
CA TYR A 119 3.39 -20.09 -8.56
C TYR A 119 3.58 -18.91 -9.52
N GLU A 120 2.64 -17.97 -9.55
CA GLU A 120 2.73 -16.76 -10.39
C GLU A 120 3.90 -15.85 -10.00
N ASP A 121 4.33 -15.87 -8.73
CA ASP A 121 5.46 -15.09 -8.25
C ASP A 121 6.81 -15.68 -8.70
N ALA A 122 6.86 -16.96 -9.10
CA ALA A 122 8.10 -17.64 -9.47
C ALA A 122 8.79 -16.98 -10.66
N VAL A 123 8.04 -16.57 -11.69
CA VAL A 123 8.58 -15.85 -12.85
C VAL A 123 9.22 -14.53 -12.44
N THR A 124 8.62 -13.81 -11.48
CA THR A 124 9.21 -12.57 -10.97
C THR A 124 10.52 -12.85 -10.24
N GLN A 125 10.56 -13.87 -9.39
CA GLN A 125 11.77 -14.23 -8.64
C GLN A 125 12.90 -14.71 -9.56
N LEU A 126 12.59 -15.44 -10.62
CA LEU A 126 13.54 -15.81 -11.67
C LEU A 126 14.09 -14.57 -12.39
N GLY A 127 13.25 -13.56 -12.64
CA GLY A 127 13.70 -12.25 -13.13
C GLY A 127 14.70 -11.58 -12.18
N CYS A 128 14.44 -11.59 -10.87
CA CYS A 128 15.38 -11.07 -9.87
C CYS A 128 16.71 -11.84 -9.86
N ILE A 129 16.68 -13.18 -9.94
CA ILE A 129 17.88 -14.01 -10.06
C ILE A 129 18.69 -13.63 -11.30
N SER A 130 18.02 -13.39 -12.44
CA SER A 130 18.65 -12.96 -13.69
C SER A 130 19.37 -11.61 -13.54
N ASP A 131 18.77 -10.64 -12.85
CA ASP A 131 19.40 -9.35 -12.57
C ASP A 131 20.65 -9.51 -11.69
N ASP A 132 20.55 -10.32 -10.63
CA ASP A 132 21.65 -10.55 -9.67
C ASP A 132 22.80 -11.37 -10.29
N LEU A 133 22.50 -12.25 -11.25
CA LEU A 133 23.52 -12.97 -12.00
C LEU A 133 24.43 -12.03 -12.80
N ASN A 134 23.85 -10.98 -13.38
CA ASN A 134 24.60 -10.00 -14.18
C ASN A 134 25.54 -9.15 -13.31
N SER A 135 25.13 -8.78 -12.09
CA SER A 135 25.98 -8.03 -11.16
C SER A 135 27.10 -8.91 -10.58
N ALA A 136 26.85 -10.21 -10.37
CA ALA A 136 27.84 -11.17 -9.87
C ALA A 136 28.91 -11.58 -10.89
N LEU A 137 28.78 -11.19 -12.16
CA LEU A 137 29.75 -11.46 -13.24
C LEU A 137 30.96 -10.52 -13.23
N MET A 138 30.84 -9.35 -12.61
CA MET A 138 31.87 -8.31 -12.67
C MET A 138 32.62 -8.22 -11.35
N THR A 139 33.95 -8.39 -11.44
CA THR A 139 34.87 -8.14 -10.33
C THR A 139 35.63 -6.83 -10.57
N LEU A 140 35.92 -6.13 -9.48
CA LEU A 140 36.72 -4.93 -9.44
C LEU A 140 37.97 -5.23 -8.62
N GLU A 141 39.15 -4.98 -9.17
CA GLU A 141 40.40 -5.02 -8.42
C GLU A 141 40.93 -3.61 -8.24
N LEU A 142 41.21 -3.22 -6.99
CA LEU A 142 41.83 -1.95 -6.64
C LEU A 142 43.34 -2.11 -6.52
N ASN A 143 44.07 -1.04 -6.85
CA ASN A 143 45.52 -0.97 -6.70
C ASN A 143 46.01 -0.94 -5.23
N THR A 144 45.07 -0.83 -4.27
CA THR A 144 45.33 -0.79 -2.83
C THR A 144 44.29 -1.68 -2.13
N GLU A 145 44.70 -2.39 -1.08
CA GLU A 145 43.77 -3.15 -0.26
C GLU A 145 42.82 -2.23 0.52
N MET A 146 41.54 -2.59 0.54
CA MET A 146 40.48 -1.87 1.25
C MET A 146 39.75 -2.81 2.21
N PHE A 147 39.13 -2.22 3.23
CA PHE A 147 38.25 -2.95 4.13
C PHE A 147 36.90 -3.17 3.48
N VAL A 148 36.44 -4.42 3.42
CA VAL A 148 35.08 -4.74 2.95
C VAL A 148 34.10 -4.70 4.11
N LEU A 149 33.09 -3.87 4.00
CA LEU A 149 32.03 -3.76 5.01
C LEU A 149 30.99 -4.87 4.82
N PRO A 150 30.43 -5.45 5.90
CA PRO A 150 30.67 -5.11 7.30
C PRO A 150 31.79 -5.93 7.98
N ASN A 151 32.40 -6.91 7.30
CA ASN A 151 33.35 -7.83 7.95
C ASN A 151 34.71 -7.20 8.31
N LEU A 152 35.05 -6.07 7.67
CA LEU A 152 36.34 -5.37 7.80
C LEU A 152 37.55 -6.25 7.40
N ASP A 153 37.35 -7.18 6.49
CA ASP A 153 38.44 -7.93 5.87
C ASP A 153 39.15 -7.05 4.84
N LYS A 154 40.49 -7.07 4.83
CA LYS A 154 41.29 -6.39 3.81
C LYS A 154 41.41 -7.26 2.57
N MET A 155 40.95 -6.75 1.44
CA MET A 155 41.05 -7.41 0.15
C MET A 155 41.40 -6.39 -0.93
N SER A 156 41.89 -6.84 -2.09
CA SER A 156 42.11 -5.99 -3.27
C SER A 156 41.10 -6.26 -4.39
N THR A 157 40.34 -7.35 -4.31
CA THR A 157 39.34 -7.75 -5.30
C THR A 157 37.95 -7.81 -4.67
N PHE A 158 36.96 -7.25 -5.35
CA PHE A 158 35.59 -7.04 -4.87
C PHE A 158 34.58 -7.32 -5.98
N TYR A 159 33.31 -7.48 -5.61
CA TYR A 159 32.20 -7.55 -6.56
C TYR A 159 31.48 -6.21 -6.71
N LEU A 160 30.81 -6.04 -7.85
CA LEU A 160 29.99 -4.86 -8.07
C LEU A 160 28.89 -4.74 -7.01
N GLY A 161 28.81 -3.57 -6.38
CA GLY A 161 27.86 -3.21 -5.33
C GLY A 161 28.29 -3.59 -3.91
N GLU A 162 29.51 -4.07 -3.70
CA GLU A 162 30.06 -4.23 -2.34
C GLU A 162 30.53 -2.88 -1.77
N TRP A 163 30.44 -2.74 -0.45
CA TRP A 163 30.77 -1.50 0.25
C TRP A 163 32.18 -1.56 0.82
N LEU A 164 32.98 -0.56 0.46
CA LEU A 164 34.38 -0.47 0.87
C LEU A 164 34.57 0.70 1.84
N TYR A 165 35.40 0.50 2.85
CA TYR A 165 35.84 1.56 3.76
C TYR A 165 37.26 1.98 3.44
N PHE A 166 37.44 3.28 3.23
CA PHE A 166 38.71 3.94 3.00
C PHE A 166 39.06 4.81 4.21
N GLU A 167 40.20 4.53 4.86
CA GLU A 167 40.64 5.25 6.06
C GLU A 167 41.19 6.67 5.77
N GLY A 168 41.58 6.95 4.52
CA GLY A 168 42.18 8.22 4.12
C GLY A 168 41.17 9.37 3.98
N HIS A 169 41.68 10.59 3.79
CA HIS A 169 40.81 11.74 3.51
C HIS A 169 40.08 11.52 2.17
N PRO A 170 38.81 11.93 2.01
CA PRO A 170 38.07 11.71 0.76
C PRO A 170 38.77 12.23 -0.50
N ASP A 171 39.59 13.28 -0.37
CA ASP A 171 40.37 13.84 -1.49
C ASP A 171 41.51 12.92 -1.96
N ASP A 172 41.99 12.04 -1.07
CA ASP A 172 43.06 11.07 -1.35
C ASP A 172 42.56 9.90 -2.21
N ILE A 173 41.25 9.73 -2.38
CA ILE A 173 40.67 8.72 -3.29
C ILE A 173 41.18 8.89 -4.73
N THR A 174 41.65 10.08 -5.10
CA THR A 174 42.20 10.33 -6.44
C THR A 174 43.45 9.50 -6.79
N THR A 175 44.11 8.88 -5.81
CA THR A 175 45.21 7.92 -6.04
C THR A 175 44.72 6.50 -6.34
N LEU A 176 43.43 6.23 -6.16
CA LEU A 176 42.86 4.90 -6.37
C LEU A 176 42.63 4.65 -7.86
N GLN A 177 43.07 3.46 -8.26
CA GLN A 177 42.84 2.93 -9.59
C GLN A 177 42.12 1.60 -9.45
N PHE A 178 41.21 1.32 -10.37
CA PHE A 178 40.47 0.07 -10.43
C PHE A 178 40.64 -0.57 -11.81
N LYS A 179 40.68 -1.89 -11.88
CA LYS A 179 40.46 -2.63 -13.12
C LYS A 179 39.22 -3.50 -13.00
N VAL A 180 38.48 -3.62 -14.09
CA VAL A 180 37.32 -4.53 -14.17
C VAL A 180 37.81 -5.86 -14.74
N ASN A 181 37.62 -6.95 -14.00
CA ASN A 181 38.11 -8.28 -14.36
C ASN A 181 39.61 -8.27 -14.72
N GLU A 182 39.99 -8.81 -15.88
CA GLU A 182 41.40 -8.87 -16.37
C GLU A 182 41.80 -7.63 -17.20
N GLY A 183 41.07 -6.52 -17.08
CA GLY A 183 41.35 -5.27 -17.81
C GLY A 183 42.54 -4.46 -17.28
N GLU A 184 42.76 -3.29 -17.87
CA GLU A 184 43.76 -2.32 -17.37
C GLU A 184 43.23 -1.47 -16.22
N PHE A 185 44.14 -0.99 -15.37
CA PHE A 185 43.81 -0.05 -14.29
C PHE A 185 43.39 1.31 -14.85
N GLN A 186 42.25 1.79 -14.36
CA GLN A 186 41.64 3.07 -14.71
C GLN A 186 41.49 3.91 -13.44
N SER A 187 41.54 5.23 -13.60
CA SER A 187 41.31 6.15 -12.47
C SER A 187 39.83 6.20 -12.09
N ILE A 188 39.52 6.29 -10.79
CA ILE A 188 38.13 6.43 -10.33
C ILE A 188 37.56 7.79 -10.80
N PRO A 189 36.39 7.83 -11.47
CA PRO A 189 35.76 9.08 -11.90
C PRO A 189 35.46 10.02 -10.73
N LYS A 190 35.73 11.33 -10.89
CA LYS A 190 35.42 12.37 -9.89
C LYS A 190 33.95 12.78 -9.87
N SER A 191 33.04 11.81 -9.83
CA SER A 191 31.60 12.05 -9.71
C SER A 191 31.08 11.40 -8.44
N TRP A 192 30.98 12.21 -7.38
CA TRP A 192 30.48 11.77 -6.08
C TRP A 192 28.98 12.04 -5.99
N LYS A 193 28.22 11.04 -5.55
CA LYS A 193 26.84 11.23 -5.10
C LYS A 193 26.79 11.00 -3.60
N PRO A 194 26.27 11.94 -2.80
CA PRO A 194 26.10 11.70 -1.37
C PRO A 194 25.14 10.52 -1.16
N VAL A 195 25.51 9.63 -0.24
CA VAL A 195 24.64 8.55 0.21
C VAL A 195 23.47 9.16 0.97
N THR A 196 22.24 8.73 0.67
CA THR A 196 21.03 9.19 1.36
C THR A 196 20.59 8.20 2.44
N ALA A 197 19.78 8.65 3.41
CA ALA A 197 19.18 7.76 4.41
C ALA A 197 18.39 6.61 3.77
N LYS A 198 17.65 6.89 2.69
CA LYS A 198 16.94 5.89 1.90
C LYS A 198 17.89 4.83 1.34
N HIS A 199 19.00 5.25 0.74
CA HIS A 199 19.98 4.33 0.15
C HIS A 199 20.68 3.47 1.21
N LEU A 200 20.94 4.02 2.40
CA LEU A 200 21.43 3.23 3.54
C LEU A 200 20.44 2.12 3.92
N LEU A 201 19.15 2.45 4.05
CA LEU A 201 18.11 1.50 4.46
C LEU A 201 17.77 0.46 3.40
N GLU A 202 17.68 0.89 2.15
CA GLU A 202 17.24 0.02 1.06
C GLU A 202 18.37 -0.86 0.54
N GLU A 203 19.62 -0.41 0.56
CA GLU A 203 20.73 -1.15 -0.07
C GLU A 203 21.81 -1.58 0.94
N VAL A 204 22.41 -0.63 1.64
CA VAL A 204 23.62 -0.89 2.47
C VAL A 204 23.29 -1.81 3.65
N PHE A 205 22.35 -1.42 4.49
CA PHE A 205 22.05 -2.11 5.74
C PHE A 205 21.39 -3.47 5.53
N ARG A 206 20.64 -3.64 4.44
CA ARG A 206 20.06 -4.94 4.08
C ARG A 206 21.13 -5.93 3.62
N GLN A 207 22.08 -5.47 2.81
CA GLN A 207 23.24 -6.27 2.43
C GLN A 207 24.06 -6.65 3.68
N TRP A 208 24.36 -5.69 4.56
CA TRP A 208 25.11 -5.96 5.79
C TRP A 208 24.39 -6.96 6.69
N ASN A 209 23.08 -6.80 6.91
CA ASN A 209 22.29 -7.78 7.66
C ASN A 209 22.36 -9.18 7.02
N SER A 210 22.32 -9.28 5.68
CA SER A 210 22.49 -10.58 4.98
C SER A 210 23.84 -11.23 5.31
N ILE A 211 24.93 -10.46 5.30
CA ILE A 211 26.28 -10.94 5.62
C ILE A 211 26.37 -11.35 7.09
N LEU A 212 25.88 -10.52 8.02
CA LEU A 212 25.91 -10.81 9.45
C LEU A 212 25.11 -12.06 9.81
N ILE A 213 23.93 -12.25 9.19
CA ILE A 213 23.13 -13.48 9.35
C ILE A 213 23.91 -14.69 8.86
N GLN A 214 24.57 -14.60 7.70
CA GLN A 214 25.39 -15.71 7.18
C GLN A 214 26.57 -16.05 8.09
N GLN A 215 27.26 -15.05 8.65
CA GLN A 215 28.35 -15.26 9.61
C GLN A 215 27.85 -15.94 10.88
N HIS A 216 26.72 -15.46 11.43
CA HIS A 216 26.09 -16.06 12.60
C HIS A 216 25.75 -17.54 12.36
N ARG A 217 25.17 -17.87 11.21
CA ARG A 217 24.80 -19.27 10.85
C ARG A 217 26.00 -20.19 10.65
N LYS A 218 27.14 -19.66 10.19
CA LYS A 218 28.43 -20.39 10.17
C LYS A 218 29.07 -20.54 11.57
N LYS A 219 28.44 -20.00 12.62
CA LYS A 219 29.05 -19.86 13.97
C LYS A 219 30.38 -19.10 13.95
N ALA A 220 30.54 -18.20 12.98
CA ALA A 220 31.67 -17.29 12.87
C ALA A 220 31.46 -16.07 13.78
N ARG A 221 32.53 -15.30 14.02
CA ARG A 221 32.43 -14.06 14.81
C ARG A 221 31.56 -13.04 14.04
N VAL A 222 30.53 -12.54 14.72
CA VAL A 222 29.73 -11.41 14.23
C VAL A 222 30.30 -10.13 14.86
N PRO A 223 30.79 -9.14 14.08
CA PRO A 223 31.27 -7.88 14.63
C PRO A 223 30.06 -7.04 15.08
N HIS A 224 29.76 -7.06 16.39
CA HIS A 224 28.64 -6.30 16.96
C HIS A 224 28.80 -4.78 16.75
N GLU A 225 30.04 -4.31 16.63
CA GLU A 225 30.41 -2.93 16.31
C GLU A 225 29.81 -2.47 14.96
N THR A 226 29.43 -3.40 14.08
CA THR A 226 28.71 -3.10 12.83
C THR A 226 27.39 -2.38 13.11
N PHE A 227 26.64 -2.77 14.14
CA PHE A 227 25.36 -2.13 14.46
C PHE A 227 25.54 -0.71 14.97
N ASP A 228 26.64 -0.43 15.67
CA ASP A 228 27.01 0.92 16.13
C ASP A 228 27.43 1.79 14.94
N LEU A 229 28.14 1.21 13.96
CA LEU A 229 28.46 1.89 12.70
C LEU A 229 27.20 2.21 11.89
N MET A 230 26.26 1.26 11.77
CA MET A 230 24.97 1.50 11.11
C MET A 230 24.22 2.67 11.76
N GLU A 231 24.16 2.69 13.09
CA GLU A 231 23.50 3.76 13.84
C GLU A 231 24.20 5.10 13.66
N SER A 232 25.53 5.12 13.68
CA SER A 232 26.32 6.35 13.49
C SER A 232 26.13 6.94 12.08
N LEU A 233 26.20 6.09 11.04
CA LEU A 233 25.99 6.51 9.65
C LEU A 233 24.56 7.01 9.42
N PHE A 234 23.58 6.30 9.97
CA PHE A 234 22.18 6.69 9.85
C PHE A 234 21.87 7.99 10.59
N ALA A 235 22.35 8.13 11.82
CA ALA A 235 22.18 9.33 12.64
C ALA A 235 22.80 10.55 11.97
N TYR A 236 23.99 10.41 11.37
CA TYR A 236 24.61 11.48 10.58
C TYR A 236 23.68 11.95 9.45
N GLN A 237 23.18 11.02 8.62
CA GLN A 237 22.30 11.36 7.50
C GLN A 237 20.98 12.00 7.96
N ILE A 238 20.38 11.50 9.04
CA ILE A 238 19.15 12.08 9.59
C ILE A 238 19.39 13.48 10.15
N ASN A 239 20.52 13.73 10.81
CA ASN A 239 20.86 15.05 11.32
C ASN A 239 21.08 16.06 10.20
N GLU A 240 21.76 15.65 9.11
CA GLU A 240 21.90 16.46 7.89
C GLU A 240 20.54 16.78 7.27
N MET A 241 19.65 15.78 7.16
CA MET A 241 18.29 15.99 6.68
C MET A 241 17.52 16.97 7.56
N LYS A 242 17.55 16.80 8.89
CA LYS A 242 16.89 17.68 9.87
C LYS A 242 17.40 19.12 9.78
N ALA A 243 18.72 19.31 9.64
CA ALA A 243 19.34 20.62 9.48
C ALA A 243 18.94 21.31 8.16
N ALA A 244 18.73 20.53 7.10
CA ALA A 244 18.30 21.03 5.80
C ALA A 244 16.79 21.30 5.68
N VAL A 245 15.96 20.90 6.65
CA VAL A 245 14.51 21.13 6.61
C VAL A 245 14.22 22.62 6.88
N PRO A 246 13.60 23.34 5.91
CA PRO A 246 13.21 24.73 6.12
C PRO A 246 12.19 24.89 7.25
N GLN A 247 12.15 26.08 7.86
CA GLN A 247 11.05 26.46 8.74
C GLN A 247 9.82 26.78 7.88
N GLY A 248 8.70 26.09 8.13
CA GLY A 248 7.46 26.29 7.38
C GLY A 248 6.54 25.08 7.37
N ASN A 249 5.49 25.20 6.56
CA ASN A 249 4.46 24.17 6.36
C ASN A 249 4.13 23.94 4.87
N ASP A 250 5.06 24.30 3.98
CA ASP A 250 4.96 24.03 2.55
C ASP A 250 5.06 22.52 2.28
N VAL A 251 4.69 22.12 1.06
CA VAL A 251 4.64 20.70 0.64
C VAL A 251 6.01 20.03 0.86
N LYS A 252 7.10 20.68 0.45
CA LYS A 252 8.46 20.12 0.53
C LYS A 252 8.89 19.88 1.98
N THR A 253 8.64 20.84 2.85
CA THR A 253 8.98 20.79 4.27
C THR A 253 8.21 19.66 4.97
N ARG A 254 6.91 19.52 4.68
CA ARG A 254 6.10 18.44 5.26
C ARG A 254 6.55 17.06 4.79
N LEU A 255 6.84 16.90 3.49
CA LEU A 255 7.36 15.65 2.94
C LEU A 255 8.70 15.28 3.58
N ASN A 256 9.64 16.23 3.68
CA ASN A 256 10.93 15.98 4.33
C ASN A 256 10.78 15.54 5.79
N LYS A 257 9.92 16.21 6.58
CA LYS A 257 9.63 15.82 7.96
C LYS A 257 9.06 14.41 8.05
N LYS A 258 8.11 14.07 7.16
CA LYS A 258 7.50 12.74 7.10
C LYS A 258 8.53 11.67 6.73
N HIS A 259 9.36 11.92 5.71
CA HIS A 259 10.41 10.99 5.29
C HIS A 259 11.43 10.74 6.41
N ILE A 260 11.83 11.78 7.16
CA ILE A 260 12.69 11.62 8.34
C ILE A 260 12.07 10.65 9.35
N VAL A 261 10.81 10.88 9.75
CA VAL A 261 10.12 10.01 10.72
C VAL A 261 9.97 8.58 10.19
N SER A 262 9.62 8.44 8.91
CA SER A 262 9.49 7.15 8.23
C SER A 262 10.81 6.38 8.22
N TYR A 263 11.90 7.03 7.82
CA TYR A 263 13.24 6.43 7.81
C TYR A 263 13.71 6.07 9.21
N GLU A 264 13.46 6.91 10.23
CA GLU A 264 13.82 6.58 11.61
C GLU A 264 13.06 5.35 12.13
N SER A 265 11.77 5.21 11.79
CA SER A 265 10.98 4.02 12.14
C SER A 265 11.45 2.78 11.39
N GLU A 266 11.68 2.89 10.08
CA GLU A 266 12.21 1.80 9.26
C GLU A 266 13.59 1.35 9.75
N PHE A 267 14.49 2.28 10.08
CA PHE A 267 15.79 1.97 10.65
C PHE A 267 15.69 1.19 11.95
N ARG A 268 14.86 1.66 12.89
CA ARG A 268 14.62 0.96 14.16
C ARG A 268 14.07 -0.45 13.92
N ALA A 269 13.10 -0.60 13.03
CA ALA A 269 12.55 -1.90 12.68
C ALA A 269 13.61 -2.82 12.03
N LEU A 270 14.40 -2.31 11.09
CA LEU A 270 15.45 -3.05 10.38
C LEU A 270 16.55 -3.51 11.34
N LYS A 271 17.08 -2.61 12.17
CA LYS A 271 18.10 -2.90 13.18
C LYS A 271 17.60 -3.94 14.19
N ASN A 272 16.41 -3.74 14.74
CA ASN A 272 15.83 -4.67 15.72
C ASN A 272 15.59 -6.06 15.13
N ARG A 273 15.11 -6.17 13.89
CA ARG A 273 14.95 -7.47 13.21
C ARG A 273 16.28 -8.15 12.96
N GLY A 274 17.28 -7.41 12.46
CA GLY A 274 18.64 -7.94 12.24
C GLY A 274 19.27 -8.44 13.55
N GLN A 275 19.21 -7.64 14.62
CA GLN A 275 19.70 -8.05 15.94
C GLN A 275 18.97 -9.27 16.49
N ASN A 276 17.64 -9.33 16.37
CA ASN A 276 16.86 -10.48 16.82
C ASN A 276 17.25 -11.77 16.08
N LEU A 277 17.48 -11.70 14.77
CA LEU A 277 17.90 -12.86 13.95
C LEU A 277 19.28 -13.41 14.34
N ILE A 278 20.12 -12.60 14.97
CA ILE A 278 21.51 -12.95 15.33
C ILE A 278 21.67 -13.24 16.82
N CYS A 279 20.90 -12.57 17.68
CA CYS A 279 21.11 -12.58 19.12
C CYS A 279 20.07 -13.41 19.89
N ILE A 280 18.94 -13.77 19.27
CA ILE A 280 17.85 -14.49 19.94
C ILE A 280 17.47 -15.72 19.09
N GLU A 281 18.14 -16.83 19.37
CA GLU A 281 17.73 -18.15 18.87
C GLU A 281 16.33 -18.49 19.44
N ASP A 282 15.48 -19.17 18.65
CA ASP A 282 14.14 -19.69 19.03
C ASP A 282 12.96 -18.69 19.20
N LYS A 283 13.05 -17.46 18.68
CA LYS A 283 11.93 -16.50 18.78
C LYS A 283 10.79 -16.73 17.78
N PHE A 284 11.06 -17.38 16.64
CA PHE A 284 10.10 -17.51 15.55
C PHE A 284 9.25 -18.76 15.71
N SER A 285 7.93 -18.60 15.60
CA SER A 285 6.97 -19.68 15.85
C SER A 285 6.89 -20.69 14.70
N ASN A 286 7.27 -20.31 13.49
CA ASN A 286 7.23 -21.14 12.28
C ASN A 286 8.19 -20.62 11.18
N GLU A 287 8.47 -21.47 10.17
CA GLU A 287 9.39 -21.14 9.07
C GLU A 287 8.90 -19.99 8.19
N LEU A 288 7.59 -19.79 8.04
CA LEU A 288 7.04 -18.69 7.24
C LEU A 288 7.33 -17.33 7.88
N GLU A 289 7.23 -17.24 9.20
CA GLU A 289 7.56 -16.04 9.98
C GLU A 289 9.06 -15.73 9.89
N LEU A 290 9.90 -16.76 9.97
CA LEU A 290 11.34 -16.64 9.79
C LEU A 290 11.68 -16.14 8.38
N ALA A 291 11.12 -16.76 7.33
CA ALA A 291 11.33 -16.30 5.96
C ALA A 291 10.87 -14.87 5.76
N ASP A 292 9.66 -14.51 6.20
CA ASP A 292 9.16 -13.15 6.06
C ASP A 292 10.05 -12.13 6.77
N THR A 293 10.56 -12.47 7.97
CA THR A 293 11.50 -11.63 8.70
C THR A 293 12.83 -11.48 7.97
N ILE A 294 13.37 -12.55 7.40
CA ILE A 294 14.61 -12.52 6.61
C ILE A 294 14.40 -11.67 5.36
N LEU A 295 13.37 -11.94 4.56
CA LEU A 295 13.07 -11.18 3.35
C LEU A 295 12.94 -9.69 3.67
N LYS A 296 12.20 -9.34 4.73
CA LYS A 296 12.02 -7.95 5.20
C LYS A 296 13.30 -7.31 5.73
N THR A 297 14.35 -8.07 6.01
CA THR A 297 15.60 -7.58 6.63
C THR A 297 16.78 -7.60 5.65
N THR A 298 16.75 -8.47 4.63
CA THR A 298 17.87 -8.72 3.72
C THR A 298 17.59 -8.41 2.25
N ILE A 299 16.32 -8.29 1.84
CA ILE A 299 15.97 -8.07 0.43
C ILE A 299 15.60 -6.61 0.15
N THR A 300 16.27 -6.04 -0.85
CA THR A 300 16.10 -4.70 -1.43
C THR A 300 14.82 -4.55 -2.27
N LYS A 301 14.38 -5.64 -2.91
CA LYS A 301 13.28 -5.64 -3.89
C LYS A 301 12.23 -6.71 -3.56
N THR A 302 11.26 -6.46 -2.68
CA THR A 302 9.98 -7.20 -2.76
C THR A 302 8.81 -6.49 -2.06
N LYS A 303 7.87 -6.02 -2.90
CA LYS A 303 6.48 -6.51 -3.00
C LYS A 303 5.50 -6.38 -1.83
N TYR A 304 5.80 -5.73 -0.70
CA TYR A 304 4.72 -5.50 0.28
C TYR A 304 3.61 -4.56 -0.26
N ASP A 305 3.96 -3.62 -1.13
CA ASP A 305 2.97 -2.79 -1.80
C ASP A 305 2.36 -3.49 -3.02
N THR A 306 3.15 -4.21 -3.81
CA THR A 306 2.69 -4.74 -5.11
C THR A 306 1.60 -5.81 -4.99
N LYS A 307 1.66 -6.69 -3.98
CA LYS A 307 0.64 -7.75 -3.81
C LYS A 307 -0.71 -7.16 -3.36
N ASN A 308 -0.68 -6.19 -2.45
CA ASN A 308 -1.87 -5.47 -2.00
C ASN A 308 -2.49 -4.58 -3.09
N LEU A 309 -1.68 -4.02 -3.99
CA LEU A 309 -2.14 -3.23 -5.14
C LEU A 309 -2.78 -4.12 -6.23
N LYS A 310 -2.17 -5.27 -6.54
CA LYS A 310 -2.69 -6.21 -7.55
C LYS A 310 -4.01 -6.87 -7.17
N LEU A 311 -4.22 -7.18 -5.89
CA LEU A 311 -5.43 -7.88 -5.40
C LEU A 311 -6.75 -7.12 -5.66
N LYS A 312 -6.71 -5.83 -6.03
CA LYS A 312 -7.91 -5.03 -6.34
C LYS A 312 -7.88 -4.32 -7.70
N GLY A 313 -7.01 -4.74 -8.62
CA GLY A 313 -7.02 -4.28 -10.01
C GLY A 313 -6.55 -2.84 -10.24
N HIS A 314 -5.78 -2.27 -9.31
CA HIS A 314 -5.09 -0.98 -9.49
C HIS A 314 -3.65 -1.12 -9.01
N GLY A 315 -2.81 -1.63 -9.91
CA GLY A 315 -1.39 -1.87 -9.70
C GLY A 315 -0.55 -0.60 -9.75
N ILE A 316 0.77 -0.80 -9.71
CA ILE A 316 1.74 0.29 -9.79
C ILE A 316 1.68 0.98 -11.17
N GLU A 317 1.51 0.21 -12.24
CA GLU A 317 1.45 0.72 -13.61
C GLU A 317 0.22 1.62 -13.81
N GLU A 318 -0.96 1.18 -13.39
CA GLU A 318 -2.18 2.00 -13.46
C GLU A 318 -2.06 3.28 -12.62
N TYR A 319 -1.44 3.18 -11.43
CA TYR A 319 -1.16 4.36 -10.61
C TYR A 319 -0.23 5.36 -11.33
N GLU A 320 0.85 4.89 -11.97
CA GLU A 320 1.75 5.76 -12.72
C GLU A 320 1.06 6.45 -13.90
N GLU A 321 0.17 5.74 -14.61
CA GLU A 321 -0.66 6.30 -15.68
C GLU A 321 -1.61 7.37 -15.14
N ASP A 322 -2.27 7.10 -14.02
CA ASP A 322 -3.17 8.06 -13.36
C ASP A 322 -2.43 9.31 -12.89
N VAL A 323 -1.22 9.17 -12.34
CA VAL A 323 -0.35 10.30 -11.96
C VAL A 323 0.02 11.13 -13.19
N LYS A 324 0.40 10.50 -14.31
CA LYS A 324 0.71 11.19 -15.58
C LYS A 324 -0.52 11.96 -16.09
N ALA A 325 -1.70 11.34 -16.08
CA ALA A 325 -2.94 11.97 -16.48
C ALA A 325 -3.31 13.16 -15.57
N PHE A 326 -3.20 12.98 -14.25
CA PHE A 326 -3.44 14.04 -13.27
C PHE A 326 -2.49 15.22 -13.45
N LYS A 327 -1.18 14.96 -13.62
CA LYS A 327 -0.16 15.98 -13.84
C LYS A 327 -0.45 16.80 -15.10
N LYS A 328 -0.88 16.15 -16.19
CA LYS A 328 -1.29 16.83 -17.42
C LYS A 328 -2.47 17.77 -17.18
N ILE A 329 -3.49 17.32 -16.44
CA ILE A 329 -4.64 18.16 -16.07
C ILE A 329 -4.19 19.34 -15.21
N TYR A 330 -3.37 19.09 -14.18
CA TYR A 330 -2.85 20.11 -13.28
C TYR A 330 -2.07 21.19 -14.04
N GLU A 331 -1.11 20.81 -14.88
CA GLU A 331 -0.31 21.78 -15.64
C GLU A 331 -1.18 22.61 -16.61
N SER A 332 -2.22 22.02 -17.20
CA SER A 332 -3.18 22.77 -18.03
C SER A 332 -4.00 23.82 -17.25
N LYS A 333 -4.16 23.61 -15.93
CA LYS A 333 -4.95 24.46 -15.02
C LYS A 333 -4.11 25.27 -14.04
N LYS A 334 -2.79 25.10 -14.03
CA LYS A 334 -1.88 25.70 -13.05
C LYS A 334 -2.01 27.22 -12.96
N LYS A 335 -2.06 27.91 -14.11
CA LYS A 335 -2.25 29.37 -14.13
C LYS A 335 -3.58 29.78 -13.50
N ASP A 336 -4.67 29.08 -13.83
CA ASP A 336 -6.00 29.34 -13.26
C ASP A 336 -6.02 29.08 -11.74
N ILE A 337 -5.34 28.02 -11.28
CA ILE A 337 -5.24 27.65 -9.86
C ILE A 337 -4.46 28.69 -9.07
N LEU A 338 -3.31 29.14 -9.60
CA LEU A 338 -2.49 30.17 -8.97
C LEU A 338 -3.16 31.55 -8.98
N ALA A 339 -4.07 31.80 -9.91
CA ALA A 339 -4.87 33.02 -9.95
C ALA A 339 -6.03 33.04 -8.93
N LEU A 340 -6.40 31.89 -8.35
CA LEU A 340 -7.40 31.86 -7.29
C LEU A 340 -6.88 32.58 -6.03
N PRO A 341 -7.72 33.36 -5.33
CA PRO A 341 -7.35 33.94 -4.04
C PRO A 341 -6.88 32.85 -3.08
N ALA A 342 -5.91 33.18 -2.23
CA ALA A 342 -5.44 32.28 -1.18
C ALA A 342 -6.62 31.75 -0.33
N PRO A 343 -6.52 30.53 0.20
CA PRO A 343 -7.53 29.97 1.11
C PRO A 343 -7.78 30.89 2.30
N LEU A 344 -9.05 31.13 2.63
CA LEU A 344 -9.42 31.83 3.86
C LEU A 344 -9.07 30.94 5.07
N PRO A 345 -8.80 31.52 6.26
CA PRO A 345 -8.49 30.72 7.45
C PRO A 345 -9.53 29.64 7.79
N GLU A 346 -10.81 29.92 7.53
CA GLU A 346 -11.94 29.00 7.71
C GLU A 346 -12.06 27.90 6.64
N GLU A 347 -11.35 28.04 5.51
CA GLU A 347 -11.21 27.03 4.46
C GLU A 347 -9.98 26.13 4.69
N CYS A 348 -9.11 26.49 5.63
CA CYS A 348 -7.94 25.71 6.03
C CYS A 348 -8.28 24.71 7.15
N CYS A 349 -7.52 23.63 7.21
CA CYS A 349 -7.54 22.73 8.35
C CYS A 349 -7.14 23.48 9.62
N SER A 350 -7.95 23.36 10.68
CA SER A 350 -7.72 24.06 11.95
C SER A 350 -6.43 23.66 12.67
N VAL A 351 -5.87 22.49 12.34
CA VAL A 351 -4.65 21.94 12.97
C VAL A 351 -3.42 22.21 12.13
N THR A 352 -3.44 21.81 10.86
CA THR A 352 -2.28 21.96 9.97
C THR A 352 -2.18 23.37 9.39
N ILE A 353 -3.23 24.19 9.45
CA ILE A 353 -3.28 25.53 8.83
C ILE A 353 -2.97 25.44 7.32
N SER A 354 -3.31 24.31 6.69
CA SER A 354 -3.20 24.06 5.25
C SER A 354 -4.52 23.57 4.68
N SER A 355 -4.69 23.64 3.37
CA SER A 355 -5.86 23.12 2.67
C SER A 355 -5.46 22.35 1.40
N THR A 356 -6.40 21.61 0.80
CA THR A 356 -6.22 21.01 -0.53
C THR A 356 -5.83 22.08 -1.56
N LEU A 357 -6.41 23.28 -1.47
CA LEU A 357 -6.11 24.39 -2.37
C LEU A 357 -4.71 24.98 -2.10
N SER A 358 -4.31 25.07 -0.84
CA SER A 358 -2.95 25.50 -0.46
C SER A 358 -1.90 24.61 -1.12
N ASP A 359 -2.08 23.29 -1.05
CA ASP A 359 -1.15 22.33 -1.64
C ASP A 359 -1.11 22.44 -3.17
N LEU A 360 -2.25 22.63 -3.82
CA LEU A 360 -2.31 22.84 -5.28
C LEU A 360 -1.65 24.15 -5.73
N GLN A 361 -1.59 25.16 -4.87
CA GLN A 361 -0.94 26.44 -5.12
C GLN A 361 0.55 26.44 -4.74
N ASP A 362 1.05 25.39 -4.09
CA ASP A 362 2.43 25.27 -3.65
C ASP A 362 3.38 25.10 -4.86
N PRO A 363 4.49 25.85 -4.94
CA PRO A 363 5.50 25.68 -5.99
C PRO A 363 6.06 24.25 -6.09
N ASN A 364 6.09 23.54 -4.97
CA ASN A 364 6.61 22.18 -4.83
C ASN A 364 5.52 21.11 -4.90
N PHE A 365 4.29 21.43 -5.32
CA PHE A 365 3.18 20.47 -5.45
C PHE A 365 3.57 19.19 -6.21
N HIS A 366 4.39 19.34 -7.26
CA HIS A 366 4.86 18.22 -8.08
C HIS A 366 5.61 17.13 -7.28
N LEU A 367 6.21 17.45 -6.12
CA LEU A 367 6.87 16.49 -5.27
C LEU A 367 5.88 15.48 -4.66
N LEU A 368 4.65 15.89 -4.35
CA LEU A 368 3.62 14.95 -3.88
C LEU A 368 3.32 13.87 -4.92
N LEU A 369 3.31 14.24 -6.19
CA LEU A 369 3.04 13.32 -7.29
C LEU A 369 4.19 12.33 -7.58
N LEU A 370 5.34 12.48 -6.91
CA LEU A 370 6.46 11.53 -6.98
C LEU A 370 6.37 10.45 -5.90
N GLU A 371 5.50 10.63 -4.91
CA GLU A 371 5.26 9.63 -3.87
C GLU A 371 4.53 8.41 -4.44
N ASN A 372 4.72 7.25 -3.82
CA ASN A 372 3.90 6.08 -4.12
C ASN A 372 2.44 6.32 -3.68
N LYS A 373 1.52 5.45 -4.11
CA LYS A 373 0.07 5.59 -3.84
C LYS A 373 -0.26 5.82 -2.36
N PHE A 374 0.24 4.95 -1.48
CA PHE A 374 -0.06 5.00 -0.05
C PHE A 374 0.54 6.25 0.61
N GLU A 375 1.73 6.62 0.20
CA GLU A 375 2.41 7.81 0.71
C GLU A 375 1.70 9.09 0.25
N LEU A 376 1.23 9.16 -1.00
CA LEU A 376 0.43 10.26 -1.52
C LEU A 376 -0.89 10.43 -0.73
N GLU A 377 -1.60 9.33 -0.49
CA GLU A 377 -2.87 9.31 0.26
C GLU A 377 -2.73 9.85 1.70
N LYS A 378 -1.57 9.64 2.32
CA LYS A 378 -1.23 10.14 3.66
C LYS A 378 -0.64 11.56 3.65
N SER A 379 0.03 11.96 2.56
CA SER A 379 0.80 13.21 2.48
C SER A 379 0.04 14.38 1.86
N PHE A 380 -0.96 14.16 1.00
CA PHE A 380 -1.74 15.26 0.43
C PHE A 380 -2.78 15.76 1.45
N SER A 381 -2.82 17.08 1.71
CA SER A 381 -3.78 17.74 2.61
C SER A 381 -5.23 17.73 2.10
N ILE A 382 -5.83 16.55 1.94
CA ILE A 382 -7.25 16.40 1.61
C ILE A 382 -8.09 16.97 2.75
N SER A 383 -8.55 18.20 2.55
CA SER A 383 -9.26 18.99 3.54
C SER A 383 -10.76 18.93 3.33
N GLY A 384 -11.49 18.77 4.43
CA GLY A 384 -12.90 18.45 4.37
C GLY A 384 -13.61 18.57 5.71
N ILE A 385 -14.88 18.17 5.70
CA ILE A 385 -15.72 18.14 6.87
C ILE A 385 -15.40 16.87 7.67
N PRO A 386 -14.94 16.97 8.92
CA PRO A 386 -14.71 15.81 9.76
C PRO A 386 -16.02 15.15 10.19
N ILE A 387 -16.04 13.83 10.07
CA ILE A 387 -17.20 12.99 10.37
C ILE A 387 -16.81 11.81 11.26
N TYR A 388 -17.79 11.33 12.01
CA TYR A 388 -17.71 10.02 12.65
C TYR A 388 -18.68 9.07 11.95
N ALA A 389 -18.13 8.06 11.28
CA ALA A 389 -18.87 7.02 10.59
C ALA A 389 -18.19 5.67 10.84
N PRO A 390 -18.83 4.72 11.54
CA PRO A 390 -18.33 3.35 11.61
C PRO A 390 -18.27 2.76 10.20
N ILE A 391 -17.10 2.27 9.79
CA ILE A 391 -16.89 1.78 8.43
C ILE A 391 -17.19 0.29 8.41
N HIS A 392 -18.17 -0.09 7.61
CA HIS A 392 -18.58 -1.50 7.45
C HIS A 392 -18.31 -1.95 6.02
N ASP A 393 -18.15 -3.27 5.80
CA ASP A 393 -17.93 -3.85 4.46
C ASP A 393 -19.00 -3.41 3.45
N SER A 394 -20.25 -3.26 3.91
CA SER A 394 -21.34 -2.77 3.06
C SER A 394 -21.07 -1.37 2.48
N SER A 395 -20.42 -0.50 3.24
CA SER A 395 -20.06 0.87 2.81
C SER A 395 -18.85 0.90 1.89
N GLN A 396 -18.01 -0.13 1.93
CA GLN A 396 -16.89 -0.32 1.01
C GLN A 396 -17.34 -0.94 -0.33
N ILE A 397 -18.43 -1.70 -0.33
CA ILE A 397 -19.07 -2.23 -1.54
C ILE A 397 -20.00 -1.17 -2.17
N ASN A 398 -20.76 -0.46 -1.33
CA ASN A 398 -21.63 0.63 -1.76
C ASN A 398 -21.61 1.80 -0.75
N PRO A 399 -20.98 2.92 -1.11
CA PRO A 399 -20.84 4.06 -0.22
C PRO A 399 -22.13 4.77 0.18
N TRP A 400 -23.25 4.57 -0.53
CA TRP A 400 -24.54 5.12 -0.13
C TRP A 400 -25.10 4.49 1.15
N THR A 401 -24.52 3.37 1.61
CA THR A 401 -24.85 2.73 2.89
C THR A 401 -24.06 3.31 4.07
N LEU A 402 -23.15 4.26 3.83
CA LEU A 402 -22.35 4.92 4.87
C LEU A 402 -23.24 5.59 5.92
N ARG A 403 -23.04 5.22 7.19
CA ARG A 403 -23.81 5.76 8.33
C ARG A 403 -22.99 6.78 9.11
N ILE A 404 -23.15 8.05 8.75
CA ILE A 404 -22.56 9.15 9.52
C ILE A 404 -23.34 9.32 10.83
N LYS A 405 -22.70 8.99 11.95
CA LYS A 405 -23.27 9.19 13.29
C LYS A 405 -23.24 10.67 13.66
N ASN A 406 -22.09 11.31 13.48
CA ASN A 406 -21.85 12.70 13.85
C ASN A 406 -21.05 13.46 12.80
N VAL A 407 -21.28 14.77 12.72
CA VAL A 407 -20.49 15.72 11.93
C VAL A 407 -19.95 16.76 12.88
N LEU A 408 -18.62 16.95 12.90
CA LEU A 408 -18.01 17.88 13.84
C LEU A 408 -18.49 19.32 13.60
N VAL A 409 -18.64 20.05 14.70
CA VAL A 409 -19.06 21.45 14.73
C VAL A 409 -17.88 22.36 15.06
N THR A 410 -18.04 23.66 14.83
CA THR A 410 -17.06 24.72 15.08
C THR A 410 -16.40 24.59 16.47
N PRO A 411 -15.06 24.78 16.60
CA PRO A 411 -14.12 25.41 15.65
C PRO A 411 -13.51 24.49 14.59
N TYR A 412 -13.76 23.17 14.63
CA TYR A 412 -13.12 22.19 13.74
C TYR A 412 -13.98 21.90 12.51
N SER A 413 -14.47 22.95 11.86
CA SER A 413 -15.34 22.82 10.68
C SER A 413 -14.64 22.15 9.50
N ILE A 414 -13.31 22.32 9.40
CA ILE A 414 -12.43 21.77 8.37
C ILE A 414 -11.23 21.09 9.02
N LEU A 415 -10.99 19.83 8.65
CA LEU A 415 -9.79 19.07 8.99
C LEU A 415 -9.19 18.43 7.74
N SER A 416 -7.88 18.15 7.82
CA SER A 416 -7.12 17.47 6.78
C SER A 416 -6.98 15.99 7.12
N GLN A 417 -7.00 15.11 6.11
CA GLN A 417 -6.72 13.68 6.28
C GLN A 417 -5.40 13.44 7.02
N GLN A 418 -4.40 14.31 6.85
CA GLN A 418 -3.13 14.26 7.58
C GLN A 418 -3.28 14.28 9.10
N VAL A 419 -4.30 14.96 9.65
CA VAL A 419 -4.54 14.99 11.09
C VAL A 419 -4.85 13.58 11.61
N LEU A 420 -5.53 12.76 10.80
CA LEU A 420 -5.83 11.38 11.16
C LEU A 420 -4.58 10.49 11.15
N GLU A 421 -3.66 10.75 10.23
CA GLU A 421 -2.42 9.98 10.13
C GLU A 421 -1.40 10.37 11.21
N MET A 422 -1.38 11.64 11.63
CA MET A 422 -0.50 12.13 12.69
C MET A 422 -0.84 11.58 14.08
N SER A 423 -2.12 11.30 14.36
CA SER A 423 -2.55 10.72 15.62
C SER A 423 -2.37 9.20 15.67
N GLY A 424 -2.50 8.51 14.52
CA GLY A 424 -2.32 7.06 14.44
C GLY A 424 -0.87 6.60 14.60
N SER A 425 0.11 7.49 14.33
CA SER A 425 1.53 7.17 14.43
C SER A 425 2.12 7.26 15.84
N VAL A 426 1.35 7.70 16.84
CA VAL A 426 1.80 7.83 18.24
C VAL A 426 1.51 6.56 19.06
N ASP A 427 0.56 5.73 18.65
CA ASP A 427 0.06 4.57 19.41
C ASP A 427 0.44 3.21 18.76
N GLU A 428 1.73 2.95 18.52
CA GLU A 428 2.20 1.64 18.03
C GLU A 428 2.01 0.48 19.05
N ASN A 429 1.52 0.76 20.26
CA ASN A 429 1.29 -0.26 21.31
C ASN A 429 -0.18 -0.72 21.46
N SER A 430 -1.14 -0.17 20.70
CA SER A 430 -2.54 -0.61 20.82
C SER A 430 -2.85 -1.75 19.83
N VAL A 431 -2.47 -2.98 20.20
CA VAL A 431 -3.04 -4.19 19.61
C VAL A 431 -4.48 -4.32 20.13
N GLY A 432 -5.44 -3.75 19.41
CA GLY A 432 -6.87 -3.83 19.74
C GLY A 432 -7.73 -3.27 18.62
N SER A 433 -8.53 -4.13 17.99
CA SER A 433 -9.45 -3.84 16.90
C SER A 433 -10.46 -2.73 17.21
N SER A 434 -10.47 -1.65 16.40
CA SER A 434 -11.66 -0.96 15.84
C SER A 434 -11.23 0.41 15.31
N ASP A 435 -11.60 0.77 14.08
CA ASP A 435 -11.48 2.09 13.43
C ASP A 435 -10.93 3.20 14.35
N GLY A 436 -9.62 3.45 14.30
CA GLY A 436 -8.94 4.44 15.15
C GLY A 436 -9.62 5.80 15.04
N ASP A 437 -10.37 6.15 16.07
CA ASP A 437 -11.07 7.42 16.16
C ASP A 437 -10.24 8.43 16.94
N ILE A 438 -10.43 9.71 16.62
CA ILE A 438 -9.80 10.81 17.33
C ILE A 438 -10.88 11.59 18.05
N ILE A 439 -10.61 11.88 19.31
CA ILE A 439 -11.44 12.72 20.16
C ILE A 439 -10.70 14.05 20.36
N LEU A 440 -11.21 15.16 19.81
CA LEU A 440 -10.55 16.48 19.93
C LEU A 440 -10.71 17.12 21.31
N GLN A 441 -11.75 16.75 22.06
CA GLN A 441 -11.96 17.17 23.44
C GLN A 441 -12.25 15.93 24.29
N GLN A 442 -11.29 15.58 25.16
CA GLN A 442 -11.53 14.59 26.21
C GLN A 442 -12.81 15.02 26.97
N ASP A 443 -13.77 14.09 27.10
CA ASP A 443 -15.11 14.28 27.69
C ASP A 443 -16.26 14.74 26.76
N ASN A 444 -16.06 14.85 25.44
CA ASN A 444 -17.18 15.11 24.51
C ASN A 444 -17.23 14.12 23.33
N GLU A 445 -18.07 13.09 23.44
CA GLU A 445 -18.32 12.10 22.37
C GLU A 445 -18.79 12.75 21.05
N LYS A 446 -19.37 13.96 21.09
CA LYS A 446 -19.75 14.73 19.89
C LYS A 446 -18.56 15.40 19.18
N THR A 447 -17.34 15.18 19.66
CA THR A 447 -16.09 15.62 19.02
C THR A 447 -15.27 14.45 18.46
N ARG A 448 -15.83 13.23 18.50
CA ARG A 448 -15.26 12.05 17.85
C ARG A 448 -15.34 12.20 16.33
N PHE A 449 -14.26 11.89 15.63
CA PHE A 449 -14.22 11.76 14.17
C PHE A 449 -13.20 10.69 13.77
N ASN A 450 -13.45 10.04 12.64
CA ASN A 450 -12.58 8.99 12.10
C ASN A 450 -12.43 9.06 10.58
N ALA A 451 -13.12 9.99 9.91
CA ALA A 451 -13.02 10.18 8.46
C ALA A 451 -13.24 11.66 8.09
N ILE A 452 -12.77 12.02 6.89
CA ILE A 452 -12.91 13.37 6.33
C ILE A 452 -13.73 13.26 5.04
N VAL A 453 -14.80 14.04 4.92
CA VAL A 453 -15.51 14.23 3.65
C VAL A 453 -14.91 15.44 2.96
N PRO A 454 -14.12 15.27 1.88
CA PRO A 454 -13.46 16.38 1.21
C PRO A 454 -14.47 17.45 0.79
N ILE A 455 -14.11 18.72 0.88
CA ILE A 455 -14.93 19.79 0.31
C ILE A 455 -14.07 20.75 -0.48
N VAL A 456 -14.66 21.33 -1.51
CA VAL A 456 -14.02 22.36 -2.32
C VAL A 456 -14.79 23.66 -2.16
N PRO A 457 -14.13 24.78 -1.84
CA PRO A 457 -14.79 26.07 -1.77
C PRO A 457 -15.53 26.39 -3.06
N SER A 458 -16.77 26.89 -2.95
CA SER A 458 -17.62 27.14 -4.11
C SER A 458 -16.97 28.06 -5.17
N ARG A 459 -16.10 28.96 -4.74
CA ARG A 459 -15.34 29.88 -5.61
C ARG A 459 -14.27 29.18 -6.47
N ALA A 460 -13.74 28.05 -6.01
CA ALA A 460 -12.67 27.31 -6.69
C ALA A 460 -13.21 26.18 -7.59
N ILE A 461 -14.50 25.84 -7.47
CA ILE A 461 -15.06 24.63 -8.07
C ILE A 461 -14.94 24.58 -9.59
N GLY A 462 -15.12 25.71 -10.28
CA GLY A 462 -15.04 25.77 -11.74
C GLY A 462 -13.65 25.44 -12.26
N VAL A 463 -12.62 25.93 -11.57
CA VAL A 463 -11.21 25.69 -11.91
C VAL A 463 -10.80 24.26 -11.56
N LEU A 464 -11.22 23.78 -10.39
CA LEU A 464 -10.79 22.47 -9.85
C LEU A 464 -11.60 21.28 -10.39
N LYS A 465 -12.73 21.50 -11.05
CA LYS A 465 -13.59 20.44 -11.62
C LYS A 465 -12.83 19.34 -12.37
N PRO A 466 -11.88 19.63 -13.29
CA PRO A 466 -11.13 18.59 -13.99
C PRO A 466 -10.29 17.71 -13.05
N LEU A 467 -9.70 18.30 -12.00
CA LEU A 467 -8.90 17.57 -11.01
C LEU A 467 -9.80 16.70 -10.12
N ILE A 468 -10.96 17.23 -9.68
CA ILE A 468 -11.94 16.51 -8.85
C ILE A 468 -12.50 15.26 -9.55
N LEU A 469 -12.56 15.29 -10.88
CA LEU A 469 -13.07 14.18 -11.69
C LEU A 469 -12.02 13.12 -12.04
N SER A 470 -10.74 13.34 -11.68
CA SER A 470 -9.64 12.41 -11.94
C SER A 470 -9.64 11.17 -11.04
N ASN A 471 -8.91 10.13 -11.45
CA ASN A 471 -8.71 8.92 -10.67
C ASN A 471 -7.90 9.17 -9.39
N ILE A 472 -6.83 9.96 -9.46
CA ILE A 472 -6.03 10.35 -8.29
C ILE A 472 -6.91 11.03 -7.23
N TYR A 473 -7.79 11.97 -7.61
CA TYR A 473 -8.71 12.57 -6.64
C TYR A 473 -9.74 11.58 -6.11
N ALA A 474 -10.30 10.72 -6.96
CA ALA A 474 -11.25 9.69 -6.54
C ALA A 474 -10.63 8.72 -5.52
N MET A 475 -9.39 8.29 -5.76
CA MET A 475 -8.59 7.46 -4.86
C MET A 475 -8.42 8.12 -3.49
N MET A 476 -7.89 9.35 -3.47
CA MET A 476 -7.67 10.08 -2.22
C MET A 476 -8.98 10.38 -1.46
N ALA A 477 -10.06 10.73 -2.16
CA ALA A 477 -11.36 10.94 -1.55
C ALA A 477 -11.93 9.64 -0.97
N THR A 478 -11.75 8.51 -1.68
CA THR A 478 -12.16 7.18 -1.20
C THR A 478 -11.40 6.84 0.08
N PHE A 479 -10.08 7.02 0.11
CA PHE A 479 -9.28 6.79 1.31
C PHE A 479 -9.70 7.69 2.48
N ALA A 480 -9.89 9.00 2.25
CA ALA A 480 -10.28 9.93 3.30
C ALA A 480 -11.64 9.59 3.97
N ILE A 481 -12.56 8.98 3.20
CA ILE A 481 -13.93 8.66 3.64
C ILE A 481 -14.05 7.25 4.19
N LEU A 482 -13.49 6.25 3.47
CA LEU A 482 -13.66 4.82 3.74
C LEU A 482 -12.43 4.19 4.41
N LYS A 483 -11.34 4.95 4.61
CA LYS A 483 -10.10 4.49 5.25
C LYS A 483 -9.51 3.21 4.65
N ASN A 484 -9.86 2.93 3.40
CA ASN A 484 -9.38 1.77 2.67
C ASN A 484 -8.51 2.25 1.50
N PRO A 485 -7.18 2.14 1.61
CA PRO A 485 -6.25 2.63 0.58
C PRO A 485 -6.21 1.71 -0.65
N HIS A 486 -6.91 0.57 -0.61
CA HIS A 486 -6.88 -0.43 -1.67
C HIS A 486 -8.02 -0.26 -2.69
N ILE A 487 -8.99 0.62 -2.45
CA ILE A 487 -10.15 0.79 -3.34
C ILE A 487 -10.23 2.19 -3.93
N ILE A 488 -10.74 2.28 -5.15
CA ILE A 488 -11.11 3.54 -5.80
C ILE A 488 -12.61 3.46 -6.08
N ASP A 489 -13.40 4.22 -5.34
CA ASP A 489 -14.85 4.26 -5.52
C ASP A 489 -15.29 5.65 -6.02
N TYR A 490 -15.74 5.67 -7.27
CA TYR A 490 -16.19 6.90 -7.94
C TYR A 490 -17.47 7.51 -7.33
N ASN A 491 -18.23 6.75 -6.55
CA ASN A 491 -19.44 7.22 -5.87
C ASN A 491 -19.20 7.58 -4.38
N ALA A 492 -18.08 7.17 -3.78
CA ALA A 492 -17.81 7.40 -2.36
C ALA A 492 -17.94 8.86 -1.95
N HIS A 493 -17.31 9.75 -2.72
CA HIS A 493 -17.34 11.16 -2.40
C HIS A 493 -18.74 11.78 -2.47
N ILE A 494 -19.50 11.52 -3.54
CA ILE A 494 -20.86 12.09 -3.68
C ILE A 494 -21.84 11.50 -2.66
N ALA A 495 -21.70 10.22 -2.32
CA ALA A 495 -22.51 9.58 -1.30
C ALA A 495 -22.26 10.19 0.09
N ALA A 496 -20.99 10.39 0.44
CA ALA A 496 -20.61 11.03 1.71
C ALA A 496 -21.08 12.49 1.77
N LEU A 497 -20.95 13.25 0.68
CA LEU A 497 -21.49 14.62 0.57
C LEU A 497 -23.01 14.65 0.80
N GLY A 498 -23.75 13.71 0.22
CA GLY A 498 -25.20 13.58 0.45
C GLY A 498 -25.57 13.27 1.90
N CYS A 499 -24.80 12.39 2.55
CA CYS A 499 -24.98 12.07 3.97
C CYS A 499 -24.66 13.27 4.87
N VAL A 500 -23.58 14.00 4.60
CA VAL A 500 -23.21 15.23 5.32
C VAL A 500 -24.25 16.33 5.12
N TRP A 501 -24.76 16.48 3.89
CA TRP A 501 -25.84 17.41 3.59
C TRP A 501 -27.06 17.14 4.45
N LEU A 502 -27.56 15.89 4.45
CA LEU A 502 -28.75 15.53 5.21
C LEU A 502 -28.54 15.75 6.71
N LYS A 503 -27.40 15.30 7.25
CA LYS A 503 -27.05 15.49 8.67
C LYS A 503 -26.99 16.97 9.05
N THR A 504 -26.39 17.80 8.21
CA THR A 504 -26.29 19.25 8.46
C THR A 504 -27.68 19.91 8.44
N VAL A 505 -28.55 19.55 7.49
CA VAL A 505 -29.92 20.09 7.40
C VAL A 505 -30.77 19.67 8.60
N VAL A 506 -30.67 18.43 9.05
CA VAL A 506 -31.42 17.90 10.21
C VAL A 506 -30.93 18.53 11.51
N GLN A 507 -29.60 18.67 11.68
CA GLN A 507 -29.01 19.24 12.89
C GLN A 507 -29.22 20.76 12.98
N PHE A 508 -29.23 21.46 11.84
CA PHE A 508 -29.41 22.91 11.77
C PHE A 508 -30.58 23.28 10.84
N PRO A 509 -31.82 23.25 11.36
CA PRO A 509 -33.01 23.65 10.62
C PRO A 509 -32.92 25.09 10.11
N LEU A 510 -33.65 25.40 9.03
CA LEU A 510 -33.66 26.73 8.38
C LEU A 510 -33.95 27.88 9.36
N SER A 511 -34.81 27.66 10.35
CA SER A 511 -35.21 28.65 11.35
C SER A 511 -34.08 29.09 12.29
N ASN A 512 -33.05 28.27 12.49
CA ASN A 512 -31.95 28.52 13.41
C ASN A 512 -30.60 28.02 12.87
N ARG A 513 -30.35 28.26 11.58
CA ARG A 513 -29.12 27.79 10.92
C ARG A 513 -27.98 28.80 11.08
N PRO A 514 -26.89 28.45 11.80
CA PRO A 514 -25.72 29.32 11.92
C PRO A 514 -24.97 29.46 10.60
N GLU A 515 -24.16 30.52 10.47
CA GLU A 515 -23.50 30.88 9.20
C GLU A 515 -22.56 29.77 8.68
N PHE A 516 -21.73 29.19 9.56
CA PHE A 516 -20.84 28.08 9.18
C PHE A 516 -21.61 26.89 8.58
N ALA A 517 -22.85 26.62 9.03
CA ALA A 517 -23.67 25.54 8.50
C ALA A 517 -24.26 25.91 7.13
N LYS A 518 -24.52 27.20 6.87
CA LYS A 518 -24.91 27.69 5.54
C LYS A 518 -23.75 27.54 4.56
N ASP A 519 -22.55 27.95 4.95
CA ASP A 519 -21.34 27.84 4.12
C ASP A 519 -20.98 26.38 3.83
N ARG A 520 -21.07 25.52 4.86
CA ARG A 520 -20.94 24.07 4.69
C ARG A 520 -21.89 23.53 3.63
N LEU A 521 -23.18 23.84 3.72
CA LEU A 521 -24.18 23.38 2.75
C LEU A 521 -23.89 23.93 1.34
N LYS A 522 -23.48 25.20 1.23
CA LYS A 522 -23.09 25.83 -0.04
C LYS A 522 -21.92 25.09 -0.69
N ASN A 523 -20.87 24.79 0.08
CA ASN A 523 -19.70 24.07 -0.40
C ASN A 523 -20.00 22.61 -0.74
N VAL A 524 -20.84 21.94 0.04
CA VAL A 524 -21.30 20.57 -0.27
C VAL A 524 -22.05 20.55 -1.60
N VAL A 525 -23.01 21.45 -1.80
CA VAL A 525 -23.78 21.54 -3.06
C VAL A 525 -22.89 21.88 -4.24
N ALA A 526 -22.00 22.86 -4.10
CA ALA A 526 -21.04 23.22 -5.14
C ALA A 526 -20.15 22.03 -5.51
N THR A 527 -19.59 21.34 -4.51
CA THR A 527 -18.73 20.16 -4.72
C THR A 527 -19.49 19.03 -5.41
N SER A 528 -20.72 18.73 -4.99
CA SER A 528 -21.56 17.69 -5.61
C SER A 528 -21.93 18.01 -7.06
N SER A 529 -22.09 19.29 -7.42
CA SER A 529 -22.46 19.69 -8.78
C SER A 529 -21.45 19.24 -9.85
N VAL A 530 -20.17 19.06 -9.49
CA VAL A 530 -19.11 18.58 -10.38
C VAL A 530 -19.43 17.19 -10.96
N TYR A 531 -20.04 16.34 -10.15
CA TYR A 531 -20.31 14.94 -10.47
C TYR A 531 -21.58 14.74 -11.30
N MET A 532 -22.47 15.74 -11.38
CA MET A 532 -23.77 15.62 -12.04
C MET A 532 -23.68 15.29 -13.53
N GLY A 533 -22.53 15.54 -14.17
CA GLY A 533 -22.27 15.19 -15.56
C GLY A 533 -21.81 13.74 -15.77
N ARG A 534 -21.52 12.97 -14.72
CA ARG A 534 -21.05 11.58 -14.87
C ARG A 534 -22.17 10.71 -15.45
N PRO A 535 -21.88 9.83 -16.44
CA PRO A 535 -22.90 9.02 -17.09
C PRO A 535 -23.76 8.19 -16.13
N SER A 536 -23.17 7.61 -15.09
CA SER A 536 -23.89 6.83 -14.07
C SER A 536 -24.88 7.68 -13.26
N ILE A 537 -24.48 8.88 -12.85
CA ILE A 537 -25.32 9.81 -12.09
C ILE A 537 -26.41 10.38 -12.98
N LYS A 538 -26.06 10.78 -14.21
CA LYS A 538 -27.04 11.27 -15.19
C LYS A 538 -28.12 10.21 -15.45
N CYS A 539 -27.73 8.98 -15.72
CA CYS A 539 -28.65 7.85 -15.91
C CYS A 539 -29.58 7.64 -14.69
N TYR A 540 -29.06 7.72 -13.47
CA TYR A 540 -29.88 7.61 -12.26
C TYR A 540 -30.86 8.79 -12.10
N VAL A 541 -30.41 10.02 -12.38
CA VAL A 541 -31.25 11.22 -12.32
C VAL A 541 -32.35 11.17 -13.38
N ASP A 542 -32.03 10.79 -14.61
CA ASP A 542 -33.00 10.62 -15.70
C ASP A 542 -34.05 9.55 -15.31
N ALA A 543 -33.64 8.47 -14.65
CA ALA A 543 -34.57 7.47 -14.13
C ALA A 543 -35.50 8.02 -13.02
N LEU A 544 -35.05 8.97 -12.19
CA LEU A 544 -35.95 9.65 -11.23
C LEU A 544 -37.03 10.48 -11.94
N PHE A 545 -36.79 10.95 -13.17
CA PHE A 545 -37.79 11.63 -13.98
C PHE A 545 -38.73 10.66 -14.69
N GLU A 546 -38.18 9.65 -15.36
CA GLU A 546 -38.91 8.80 -16.30
C GLU A 546 -39.53 7.57 -15.65
N LYS A 547 -38.78 6.92 -14.75
CA LYS A 547 -39.18 5.68 -14.08
C LYS A 547 -38.90 5.76 -12.57
N PRO A 548 -39.57 6.67 -11.84
CA PRO A 548 -39.27 6.96 -10.44
C PRO A 548 -39.43 5.76 -9.49
N LYS A 549 -40.36 4.84 -9.80
CA LYS A 549 -40.50 3.59 -9.02
C LYS A 549 -39.24 2.74 -9.12
N GLN A 550 -38.74 2.53 -10.34
CA GLN A 550 -37.52 1.76 -10.61
C GLN A 550 -36.29 2.40 -9.95
N ALA A 551 -36.16 3.72 -10.02
CA ALA A 551 -35.03 4.46 -9.44
C ALA A 551 -34.98 4.43 -7.90
N LEU A 552 -36.11 4.12 -7.24
CA LEU A 552 -36.23 4.01 -5.79
C LEU A 552 -36.05 2.58 -5.26
N MET A 553 -36.07 1.57 -6.14
CA MET A 553 -35.82 0.18 -5.77
C MET A 553 -34.39 -0.03 -5.32
N THR A 554 -34.18 -0.85 -4.29
CA THR A 554 -32.84 -1.22 -3.83
C THR A 554 -32.02 -1.83 -4.96
N GLU A 555 -32.62 -2.72 -5.74
CA GLU A 555 -32.07 -3.25 -6.98
C GLU A 555 -33.22 -3.44 -7.96
N SER A 556 -33.10 -2.82 -9.12
CA SER A 556 -34.10 -2.91 -10.18
C SER A 556 -34.02 -4.27 -10.89
N THR A 557 -35.17 -4.89 -11.16
CA THR A 557 -35.25 -6.11 -11.98
C THR A 557 -35.09 -5.84 -13.46
N GLU A 558 -35.32 -4.59 -13.89
CA GLU A 558 -35.14 -4.14 -15.27
C GLU A 558 -33.90 -3.25 -15.41
N GLU A 559 -33.33 -3.19 -16.62
CA GLU A 559 -32.31 -2.22 -16.94
C GLU A 559 -32.92 -0.87 -17.36
N PHE A 560 -32.21 0.21 -17.04
CA PHE A 560 -32.49 1.55 -17.55
C PHE A 560 -31.21 2.11 -18.16
N GLY A 561 -31.24 2.45 -19.46
CA GLY A 561 -30.04 2.88 -20.18
C GLY A 561 -28.91 1.85 -20.20
N GLY A 562 -29.24 0.56 -20.27
CA GLY A 562 -28.27 -0.55 -20.28
C GLY A 562 -27.58 -0.82 -18.94
N LYS A 563 -28.17 -0.35 -17.83
CA LYS A 563 -27.65 -0.56 -16.47
C LYS A 563 -28.75 -0.93 -15.50
N THR A 564 -28.43 -1.84 -14.59
CA THR A 564 -29.26 -2.12 -13.42
C THR A 564 -29.16 -0.96 -12.44
N LEU A 565 -30.29 -0.33 -12.12
CA LEU A 565 -30.35 0.75 -11.13
C LEU A 565 -30.40 0.19 -9.71
N LYS A 566 -29.75 0.88 -8.78
CA LYS A 566 -29.75 0.53 -7.36
C LYS A 566 -29.93 1.75 -6.46
N CYS A 567 -30.73 1.59 -5.40
CA CYS A 567 -31.07 2.62 -4.42
C CYS A 567 -31.09 2.06 -2.99
N GLU A 568 -29.93 1.84 -2.42
CA GLU A 568 -29.76 1.22 -1.10
C GLU A 568 -30.07 2.20 0.04
N SER A 569 -30.12 3.49 -0.25
CA SER A 569 -30.40 4.55 0.72
C SER A 569 -31.27 5.63 0.11
N LEU A 570 -32.35 6.00 0.80
CA LEU A 570 -33.24 7.09 0.40
C LEU A 570 -32.58 8.48 0.49
N ILE A 571 -31.39 8.58 1.09
CA ILE A 571 -30.58 9.80 1.04
C ILE A 571 -30.22 10.12 -0.42
N LYS A 572 -29.92 9.10 -1.23
CA LYS A 572 -29.52 9.23 -2.63
C LYS A 572 -30.56 9.97 -3.47
N PRO A 573 -31.83 9.51 -3.58
CA PRO A 573 -32.84 10.20 -4.36
C PRO A 573 -33.19 11.58 -3.77
N VAL A 574 -33.28 11.72 -2.44
CA VAL A 574 -33.57 13.04 -1.81
C VAL A 574 -32.49 14.06 -2.17
N PHE A 575 -31.21 13.66 -2.09
CA PHE A 575 -30.09 14.55 -2.38
C PHE A 575 -30.04 14.94 -3.86
N PHE A 576 -30.25 13.98 -4.78
CA PHE A 576 -30.27 14.27 -6.22
C PHE A 576 -31.46 15.13 -6.63
N ILE A 577 -32.65 14.92 -6.03
CA ILE A 577 -33.80 15.81 -6.22
C ILE A 577 -33.45 17.22 -5.76
N TYR A 578 -32.80 17.37 -4.60
CA TYR A 578 -32.38 18.68 -4.12
C TYR A 578 -31.38 19.37 -5.07
N LEU A 579 -30.38 18.64 -5.57
CA LEU A 579 -29.37 19.17 -6.51
C LEU A 579 -29.97 19.55 -7.87
N CYS A 580 -31.05 18.89 -8.29
CA CYS A 580 -31.73 19.11 -9.56
C CYS A 580 -33.13 19.73 -9.42
N LYS A 581 -33.43 20.37 -8.28
CA LYS A 581 -34.79 20.82 -7.95
C LYS A 581 -35.41 21.72 -9.02
N ASP A 582 -34.60 22.53 -9.69
CA ASP A 582 -35.05 23.46 -10.73
C ASP A 582 -35.50 22.75 -12.02
N LYS A 583 -35.15 21.45 -12.17
CA LYS A 583 -35.60 20.59 -13.28
C LYS A 583 -36.91 19.87 -12.99
N PHE A 584 -37.35 19.81 -11.74
CA PHE A 584 -38.59 19.15 -11.36
C PHE A 584 -39.69 20.19 -11.13
N SER A 585 -40.90 19.91 -11.63
CA SER A 585 -42.09 20.67 -11.22
C SER A 585 -42.46 20.33 -9.77
N SER A 586 -43.11 21.26 -9.06
CA SER A 586 -43.58 21.04 -7.69
C SER A 586 -44.44 19.78 -7.56
N GLN A 587 -45.27 19.47 -8.57
CA GLN A 587 -46.12 18.28 -8.55
C GLN A 587 -45.30 16.98 -8.71
N GLN A 588 -44.27 16.98 -9.55
CA GLN A 588 -43.35 15.84 -9.67
C GLN A 588 -42.59 15.60 -8.37
N ILE A 589 -42.11 16.66 -7.71
CA ILE A 589 -41.45 16.55 -6.40
C ILE A 589 -42.39 15.93 -5.37
N ILE A 590 -43.64 16.41 -5.28
CA ILE A 590 -44.64 15.85 -4.35
C ILE A 590 -44.87 14.36 -4.63
N ASN A 591 -44.98 13.96 -5.89
CA ASN A 591 -45.18 12.56 -6.26
C ASN A 591 -43.97 11.69 -5.89
N LEU A 592 -42.75 12.18 -6.13
CA LEU A 592 -41.51 11.52 -5.72
C LEU A 592 -41.41 11.37 -4.20
N LEU A 593 -41.73 12.42 -3.44
CA LEU A 593 -41.74 12.37 -1.98
C LEU A 593 -42.73 11.33 -1.44
N LYS A 594 -43.92 11.21 -2.06
CA LYS A 594 -44.89 10.15 -1.71
C LYS A 594 -44.32 8.75 -1.97
N LEU A 595 -43.70 8.54 -3.14
CA LEU A 595 -43.06 7.26 -3.47
C LEU A 595 -41.91 6.92 -2.51
N MET A 596 -41.08 7.90 -2.16
CA MET A 596 -40.00 7.72 -1.18
C MET A 596 -40.53 7.38 0.22
N LEU A 597 -41.66 7.99 0.64
CA LEU A 597 -42.30 7.65 1.91
C LEU A 597 -42.84 6.21 1.90
N TYR A 598 -43.45 5.77 0.80
CA TYR A 598 -43.89 4.38 0.65
C TYR A 598 -42.73 3.40 0.73
N GLU A 599 -41.63 3.70 0.03
CA GLU A 599 -40.41 2.89 0.08
C GLU A 599 -39.80 2.88 1.49
N PHE A 600 -39.79 4.01 2.19
CA PHE A 600 -39.32 4.10 3.57
C PHE A 600 -40.13 3.20 4.51
N LEU A 601 -41.45 3.32 4.47
CA LEU A 601 -42.35 2.48 5.26
C LEU A 601 -42.16 1.00 4.91
N GLY A 602 -41.99 0.68 3.63
CA GLY A 602 -41.71 -0.67 3.17
C GLY A 602 -40.44 -1.26 3.78
N ARG A 603 -39.33 -0.50 3.77
CA ARG A 603 -38.07 -0.92 4.42
C ARG A 603 -38.23 -1.14 5.92
N CYS A 604 -38.99 -0.30 6.60
CA CYS A 604 -39.29 -0.47 8.02
C CYS A 604 -40.06 -1.77 8.28
N ILE A 605 -41.11 -2.05 7.49
CA ILE A 605 -41.93 -3.26 7.66
C ILE A 605 -41.13 -4.54 7.36
N SER A 606 -40.34 -4.55 6.29
CA SER A 606 -39.48 -5.69 5.95
C SER A 606 -38.47 -6.02 7.06
N SER A 607 -38.00 -5.00 7.80
CA SER A 607 -37.09 -5.22 8.93
C SER A 607 -37.74 -5.90 10.15
N ILE A 608 -39.07 -5.92 10.23
CA ILE A 608 -39.85 -6.49 11.34
C ILE A 608 -40.28 -7.95 11.07
N ARG A 609 -40.11 -8.47 9.84
CA ARG A 609 -40.52 -9.85 9.50
C ARG A 609 -39.63 -10.91 10.19
N PRO A 610 -40.19 -11.95 10.82
CA PRO A 610 -39.44 -13.02 11.50
C PRO A 610 -38.49 -13.77 10.57
N SER A 611 -37.40 -14.30 11.15
CA SER A 611 -36.29 -14.96 10.45
C SER A 611 -36.65 -16.26 9.71
N GLU A 612 -37.77 -16.91 10.02
CA GLU A 612 -38.16 -18.21 9.42
C GLU A 612 -38.60 -18.09 7.95
N GLU A 613 -39.00 -16.90 7.47
CA GLU A 613 -39.27 -16.65 6.05
C GLU A 613 -38.02 -16.24 5.24
N LYS A 614 -36.83 -16.15 5.88
CA LYS A 614 -35.58 -15.75 5.21
C LYS A 614 -34.80 -16.93 4.59
N GLU A 615 -35.16 -18.17 4.91
CA GLU A 615 -34.39 -19.36 4.50
C GLU A 615 -34.65 -19.83 3.05
N SER A 616 -35.68 -19.31 2.37
CA SER A 616 -35.90 -19.58 0.94
C SER A 616 -35.03 -18.69 0.02
N GLY A 617 -33.72 -18.71 0.22
CA GLY A 617 -32.66 -18.44 -0.79
C GLY A 617 -32.71 -17.22 -1.72
N SER A 618 -33.64 -16.28 -1.62
CA SER A 618 -33.81 -15.20 -2.61
C SER A 618 -34.18 -13.82 -2.06
N HIS A 619 -34.10 -13.61 -0.75
CA HIS A 619 -34.60 -12.37 -0.14
C HIS A 619 -33.54 -11.67 0.70
N SER A 620 -32.74 -10.83 0.03
CA SER A 620 -32.17 -9.65 0.67
C SER A 620 -33.31 -8.85 1.34
N PRO A 621 -33.15 -8.30 2.56
CA PRO A 621 -34.20 -7.56 3.27
C PRO A 621 -34.64 -6.26 2.58
N PHE A 622 -34.21 -6.05 1.34
CA PHE A 622 -34.32 -4.80 0.59
C PHE A 622 -35.04 -4.92 -0.76
N THR A 623 -35.55 -6.09 -1.18
CA THR A 623 -35.92 -6.31 -2.60
C THR A 623 -37.40 -6.25 -3.01
N TYR A 624 -38.39 -6.11 -2.13
CA TYR A 624 -39.80 -6.27 -2.60
C TYR A 624 -40.83 -5.33 -1.95
N PHE A 625 -40.81 -4.03 -2.26
CA PHE A 625 -41.96 -3.16 -1.93
C PHE A 625 -42.65 -2.48 -3.11
N PHE A 626 -41.97 -2.30 -4.26
CA PHE A 626 -42.67 -2.08 -5.53
C PHE A 626 -43.18 -3.40 -6.14
N CYS A 627 -43.56 -4.37 -5.30
CA CYS A 627 -44.29 -5.55 -5.75
C CYS A 627 -45.71 -5.12 -6.18
N GLU A 628 -46.21 -5.67 -7.28
CA GLU A 628 -47.51 -5.31 -7.89
C GLU A 628 -48.68 -5.31 -6.87
N ASP A 629 -48.57 -6.11 -5.81
CA ASP A 629 -49.58 -6.24 -4.76
C ASP A 629 -49.78 -5.00 -3.88
N LEU A 630 -48.85 -4.04 -3.85
CA LEU A 630 -49.01 -2.79 -3.10
C LEU A 630 -49.42 -1.61 -3.99
N ALA A 631 -49.52 -1.80 -5.31
CA ALA A 631 -50.12 -0.81 -6.21
C ALA A 631 -51.63 -0.65 -5.95
N ASP A 632 -52.27 -1.73 -5.47
CA ASP A 632 -53.64 -1.75 -5.01
C ASP A 632 -53.78 -1.14 -3.60
N ALA A 633 -54.70 -0.18 -3.46
CA ALA A 633 -54.89 0.56 -2.22
C ALA A 633 -55.40 -0.34 -1.06
N GLU A 634 -56.14 -1.39 -1.38
CA GLU A 634 -56.79 -2.26 -0.40
C GLU A 634 -55.82 -3.30 0.15
N LYS A 635 -55.05 -3.95 -0.73
CA LYS A 635 -53.95 -4.85 -0.32
C LYS A 635 -52.90 -4.12 0.51
N ARG A 636 -52.61 -2.85 0.18
CA ARG A 636 -51.70 -2.00 0.96
C ARG A 636 -52.23 -1.73 2.37
N LYS A 637 -53.52 -1.38 2.47
CA LYS A 637 -54.17 -1.14 3.77
C LYS A 637 -54.13 -2.38 4.65
N GLN A 638 -54.47 -3.56 4.10
CA GLN A 638 -54.43 -4.83 4.82
C GLN A 638 -53.03 -5.19 5.34
N CYS A 639 -51.98 -4.94 4.54
CA CYS A 639 -50.61 -5.20 4.95
C CYS A 639 -50.14 -4.25 6.08
N LEU A 640 -50.49 -2.96 5.99
CA LEU A 640 -50.18 -1.97 7.03
C LEU A 640 -50.93 -2.26 8.34
N GLU A 641 -52.22 -2.60 8.28
CA GLU A 641 -53.03 -2.97 9.45
C GLU A 641 -52.52 -4.24 10.15
N LYS A 642 -51.95 -5.19 9.39
CA LYS A 642 -51.40 -6.44 9.93
C LYS A 642 -50.07 -6.24 10.69
N HIS A 643 -49.25 -5.29 10.27
CA HIS A 643 -47.85 -5.18 10.74
C HIS A 643 -47.51 -3.89 11.50
N CYS A 644 -48.32 -2.85 11.40
CA CYS A 644 -48.13 -1.59 12.13
C CYS A 644 -49.29 -1.40 13.13
N LYS A 645 -49.06 -1.72 14.40
CA LYS A 645 -49.98 -1.38 15.51
C LYS A 645 -49.70 0.01 16.05
#